data_AF-A0AA86SVZ1-F1
#
_entry.id   AF-A0AA86SVZ1-F1
#
_cell.length_a   1.000
_cell.length_b   1.000
_cell.length_c   1.000
_cell.angle_alpha   90.00
_cell.angle_beta   90.00
_cell.angle_gamma   90.00
#
_symmetry.space_group_name_H-M   'P 1'
#
loop_
_entity.id
_entity.type
_entity.pdbx_description
1 polymer ?
#
loop_
_entity_poly.entity_id
_entity_poly.type
_entity_poly.pdbx_seq_one_letter_code
_entity_poly.pdbx_strand_id
1 'polypeptide(L)'
;MASNTKSKVVFGSEEASAMVEQLRATFDCGKTHGYEWRTSQLKALIELTQEHEKDIVQALHSDLSKSQTEAFVQEVFTLRNIYKIGHPRSTLHHIFFTSLLLLPRRVILPATRIPAMSSQDSDKMKSKASEFDAPAASQLVMELRTAFASGKTRSYQWRVSQLKTLAKLVADHEPQIVDALRNDLAKPPLETVAYEVLLFIPFSLLLSAFCFVYVSGACRLTSVVEEEYFESRSSLVDFGGFGLSINGALLRRTFNCYLDVGAELALLVVQKHFNSFTQLTKRISENMCQSGLAKLIAMLKNSCKVALKELKHWITPEKVKTSLATFPSSAEIVSEPLGVVLVISAWNYPFLLSLDPVIGAIAAGNAVVLKPSEISPATSSLLAKLLGDYMDNSCIRVVEGAVDETSALLQQKWDKIFYTGNGRVARVVMAAAAKHLTPVVLELGGKSPVVVDSNIDLKVATRRIIAGKWGCNNGQACISPDYVITTKEYAPKLVDALKTELEKFYGKKPMESQDLSRIVNSNHFNRLTKLLDDDKVSGKIVYGGEKDESKLKISPTVLLDVPRDSLIMSEEIFGPLLPILTVDKLEESFDVINSGPKPLAAYIFTSNKNLKERFVMSISAGGLVVNDTTLHLAVHTLPFGGVGESGVGAYHGKFSFDAFSHKKAVLYRSFIGDAAIRYPPYTSTKQRLLKALIGGGILGIIRALFGWS
;
A
#
# COMPACT_ATOMS: atom_id res chain seq x y z
N MET A 1 21.76 -8.44 58.25
CA MET A 1 21.86 -7.01 57.86
C MET A 1 23.24 -6.74 57.29
N ALA A 2 23.33 -6.60 55.98
CA ALA A 2 24.37 -5.83 55.30
C ALA A 2 23.67 -5.33 54.02
N SER A 3 23.13 -4.11 54.08
CA SER A 3 22.46 -3.48 52.95
C SER A 3 23.53 -3.18 51.89
N ASN A 4 23.70 -4.11 50.96
CA ASN A 4 24.44 -3.84 49.74
C ASN A 4 23.50 -3.05 48.80
N THR A 5 23.14 -1.83 49.20
CA THR A 5 22.55 -0.83 48.33
C THR A 5 23.64 -0.40 47.36
N LYS A 6 23.91 -1.25 46.35
CA LYS A 6 24.50 -0.78 45.10
C LYS A 6 23.65 0.43 44.71
N SER A 7 24.25 1.62 44.68
CA SER A 7 23.56 2.81 44.19
C SER A 7 22.94 2.43 42.86
N LYS A 8 21.60 2.49 42.77
CA LYS A 8 20.89 2.27 41.51
C LYS A 8 21.55 3.22 40.51
N VAL A 9 22.26 2.67 39.53
CA VAL A 9 22.83 3.49 38.44
C VAL A 9 21.63 4.17 37.81
N VAL A 10 21.55 5.50 37.95
CA VAL A 10 20.40 6.27 37.49
C VAL A 10 20.57 6.43 35.99
N PHE A 11 19.87 5.59 35.23
CA PHE A 11 19.84 5.71 33.77
C PHE A 11 19.10 7.00 33.38
N GLY A 12 19.87 8.02 33.02
CA GLY A 12 19.38 9.36 32.71
C GLY A 12 18.94 9.56 31.26
N SER A 13 18.34 10.71 30.96
CA SER A 13 17.91 11.06 29.60
C SER A 13 19.06 11.16 28.59
N GLU A 14 20.22 11.63 29.02
CA GLU A 14 21.42 11.73 28.16
C GLU A 14 21.97 10.35 27.81
N GLU A 15 22.10 9.46 28.80
CA GLU A 15 22.51 8.07 28.58
C GLU A 15 21.51 7.33 27.68
N ALA A 16 20.21 7.60 27.83
CA ALA A 16 19.17 7.08 26.94
C ALA A 16 19.34 7.57 25.50
N SER A 17 19.61 8.86 25.29
CA SER A 17 19.85 9.41 23.94
C SER A 17 21.08 8.77 23.29
N ALA A 18 22.21 8.72 24.02
CA ALA A 18 23.45 8.13 23.54
C ALA A 18 23.28 6.64 23.19
N MET A 19 22.54 5.89 24.00
CA MET A 19 22.23 4.48 23.71
C MET A 19 21.39 4.34 22.44
N VAL A 20 20.35 5.16 22.26
CA VAL A 20 19.51 5.14 21.06
C VAL A 20 20.31 5.52 19.81
N GLU A 21 21.19 6.51 19.90
CA GLU A 21 22.11 6.90 18.82
C GLU A 21 23.06 5.76 18.44
N GLN A 22 23.65 5.07 19.42
CA GLN A 22 24.51 3.91 19.17
C GLN A 22 23.74 2.75 18.51
N LEU A 23 22.51 2.49 18.96
CA LEU A 23 21.65 1.46 18.37
C LEU A 23 21.24 1.81 16.94
N ARG A 24 20.94 3.09 16.65
CA ARG A 24 20.68 3.57 15.29
C ARG A 24 21.91 3.39 14.40
N ALA A 25 23.09 3.82 14.84
CA ALA A 25 24.33 3.60 14.10
C ALA A 25 24.60 2.12 13.80
N THR A 26 24.23 1.21 14.72
CA THR A 26 24.33 -0.24 14.53
C THR A 26 23.31 -0.78 13.52
N PHE A 27 22.11 -0.22 13.49
CA PHE A 27 21.11 -0.54 12.47
C PHE A 27 21.54 -0.02 11.09
N ASP A 28 21.99 1.24 11.02
CA ASP A 28 22.36 1.93 9.79
C ASP A 28 23.60 1.32 9.11
N CYS A 29 24.50 0.69 9.88
CA CYS A 29 25.62 -0.08 9.30
C CYS A 29 25.19 -1.43 8.70
N GLY A 30 23.90 -1.79 8.76
CA GLY A 30 23.32 -2.99 8.17
C GLY A 30 23.55 -4.27 8.98
N LYS A 31 24.21 -4.18 10.15
CA LYS A 31 24.54 -5.35 10.99
C LYS A 31 23.29 -6.18 11.34
N THR A 32 22.17 -5.52 11.58
CA THR A 32 20.91 -6.17 11.99
C THR A 32 20.08 -6.73 10.82
N HIS A 33 20.48 -6.48 9.57
CA HIS A 33 19.74 -6.95 8.38
C HIS A 33 19.99 -8.43 8.08
N GLY A 34 21.19 -8.92 8.38
CA GLY A 34 21.62 -10.28 8.09
C GLY A 34 20.70 -11.32 8.74
N TYR A 35 20.28 -12.33 7.96
CA TYR A 35 19.52 -13.48 8.48
C TYR A 35 20.30 -14.19 9.58
N GLU A 36 21.61 -14.37 9.39
CA GLU A 36 22.50 -15.04 10.35
C GLU A 36 22.59 -14.27 11.66
N TRP A 37 22.75 -12.94 11.62
CA TRP A 37 22.77 -12.11 12.81
C TRP A 37 21.44 -12.20 13.56
N ARG A 38 20.30 -12.03 12.88
CA ARG A 38 18.97 -12.14 13.52
C ARG A 38 18.76 -13.53 14.14
N THR A 39 19.16 -14.57 13.43
CA THR A 39 19.05 -15.95 13.91
C THR A 39 19.97 -16.19 15.11
N SER A 40 21.19 -15.67 15.11
CA SER A 40 22.13 -15.83 16.23
C SER A 40 21.62 -15.11 17.48
N GLN A 41 21.05 -13.91 17.34
CA GLN A 41 20.46 -13.20 18.47
C GLN A 41 19.25 -13.94 19.06
N LEU A 42 18.38 -14.51 18.20
CA LEU A 42 17.24 -15.29 18.67
C LEU A 42 17.66 -16.60 19.35
N LYS A 43 18.71 -17.26 18.84
CA LYS A 43 19.31 -18.44 19.50
C LYS A 43 19.93 -18.08 20.85
N ALA A 44 20.69 -16.99 20.91
CA ALA A 44 21.27 -16.49 22.16
C ALA A 44 20.20 -16.18 23.21
N LEU A 45 19.03 -15.64 22.81
CA LEU A 45 17.91 -15.45 23.74
C LEU A 45 17.34 -16.79 24.24
N ILE A 46 17.23 -17.79 23.37
CA ILE A 46 16.78 -19.14 23.77
C ILE A 46 17.79 -19.76 24.76
N GLU A 47 19.08 -19.71 24.44
CA GLU A 47 20.19 -20.21 25.27
C GLU A 47 20.22 -19.48 26.62
N LEU A 48 20.08 -18.15 26.64
CA LEU A 48 20.00 -17.36 27.86
C LEU A 48 18.87 -17.87 28.77
N THR A 49 17.67 -18.12 28.22
CA THR A 49 16.59 -18.67 29.05
C THR A 49 16.89 -20.07 29.57
N GLN A 50 17.70 -20.87 28.85
CA GLN A 50 18.07 -22.24 29.23
C GLN A 50 19.14 -22.27 30.32
N GLU A 51 20.22 -21.54 30.12
CA GLU A 51 21.38 -21.49 31.00
C GLU A 51 21.05 -20.77 32.31
N HIS A 52 20.28 -19.67 32.23
CA HIS A 52 19.94 -18.83 33.38
C HIS A 52 18.52 -19.08 33.91
N GLU A 53 17.91 -20.23 33.64
CA GLU A 53 16.55 -20.54 34.10
C GLU A 53 16.37 -20.33 35.62
N LYS A 54 17.34 -20.80 36.42
CA LYS A 54 17.28 -20.67 37.89
C LYS A 54 17.39 -19.22 38.34
N ASP A 55 18.27 -18.44 37.72
CA ASP A 55 18.49 -17.04 38.04
C ASP A 55 17.23 -16.22 37.70
N ILE A 56 16.64 -16.47 36.53
CA ILE A 56 15.38 -15.84 36.09
C ILE A 56 14.24 -16.17 37.07
N VAL A 57 14.10 -17.44 37.45
CA VAL A 57 13.08 -17.86 38.42
C VAL A 57 13.30 -17.20 39.78
N GLN A 58 14.54 -17.15 40.27
CA GLN A 58 14.87 -16.53 41.55
C GLN A 58 14.61 -15.02 41.53
N ALA A 59 14.92 -14.34 40.42
CA ALA A 59 14.61 -12.92 40.24
C ALA A 59 13.08 -12.69 40.26
N LEU A 60 12.33 -13.46 39.48
CA LEU A 60 10.85 -13.38 39.47
C LEU A 60 10.23 -13.69 40.83
N HIS A 61 10.84 -14.60 41.60
CA HIS A 61 10.41 -14.86 42.96
C HIS A 61 10.72 -13.66 43.89
N SER A 62 11.90 -13.09 43.78
CA SER A 62 12.31 -11.96 44.63
C SER A 62 11.48 -10.70 44.33
N ASP A 63 11.16 -10.45 43.06
CA ASP A 63 10.46 -9.24 42.62
C ASP A 63 8.93 -9.38 42.73
N LEU A 64 8.38 -10.54 42.35
CA LEU A 64 6.94 -10.74 42.18
C LEU A 64 6.38 -11.86 43.07
N SER A 65 7.21 -12.50 43.89
CA SER A 65 6.83 -13.68 44.70
C SER A 65 6.25 -14.84 43.87
N LYS A 66 6.54 -14.90 42.56
CA LYS A 66 6.08 -16.00 41.69
C LYS A 66 6.63 -17.32 42.21
N SER A 67 5.79 -18.35 42.21
CA SER A 67 6.27 -19.72 42.47
C SER A 67 7.21 -20.17 41.35
N GLN A 68 8.13 -21.08 41.64
CA GLN A 68 9.05 -21.62 40.62
C GLN A 68 8.32 -22.13 39.37
N THR A 69 7.19 -22.82 39.55
CA THR A 69 6.40 -23.35 38.43
C THR A 69 5.78 -22.24 37.61
N GLU A 70 5.21 -21.24 38.27
CA GLU A 70 4.56 -20.12 37.61
C GLU A 70 5.56 -19.30 36.79
N ALA A 71 6.71 -18.97 37.38
CA ALA A 71 7.81 -18.29 36.70
C ALA A 71 8.30 -19.09 35.48
N PHE A 72 8.48 -20.41 35.64
CA PHE A 72 8.88 -21.28 34.53
C PHE A 72 7.82 -21.34 33.42
N VAL A 73 6.55 -21.53 33.75
CA VAL A 73 5.49 -21.73 32.75
C VAL A 73 5.14 -20.44 32.01
N GLN A 74 5.01 -19.32 32.72
CA GLN A 74 4.52 -18.09 32.12
C GLN A 74 5.62 -17.31 31.39
N GLU A 75 6.84 -17.28 31.91
CA GLU A 75 7.92 -16.44 31.38
C GLU A 75 8.93 -17.25 30.57
N VAL A 76 9.51 -18.31 31.16
CA VAL A 76 10.59 -19.08 30.53
C VAL A 76 10.05 -19.94 29.38
N PHE A 77 9.00 -20.72 29.64
CA PHE A 77 8.43 -21.63 28.67
C PHE A 77 7.79 -20.91 27.48
N THR A 78 6.98 -19.88 27.76
CA THR A 78 6.29 -19.10 26.73
C THR A 78 7.29 -18.54 25.70
N LEU A 79 8.38 -17.93 26.18
CA LEU A 79 9.43 -17.40 25.31
C LEU A 79 10.11 -18.50 24.46
N ARG A 80 10.42 -19.64 25.06
CA ARG A 80 11.02 -20.78 24.33
C ARG A 80 10.11 -21.35 23.25
N ASN A 81 8.79 -21.27 23.41
CA ASN A 81 7.82 -21.91 22.53
C ASN A 81 7.29 -21.00 21.41
N ILE A 82 7.12 -19.70 21.66
CA ILE A 82 6.67 -18.75 20.63
C ILE A 82 7.71 -18.65 19.50
N TYR A 83 9.01 -18.79 19.83
CA TYR A 83 10.12 -18.57 18.91
C TYR A 83 10.91 -19.85 18.57
N LYS A 84 10.30 -21.05 18.56
CA LYS A 84 11.00 -22.27 18.06
C LYS A 84 11.35 -22.10 16.57
N ILE A 85 12.56 -21.64 16.30
CA ILE A 85 13.13 -21.46 14.96
C ILE A 85 13.58 -22.83 14.44
N GLY A 86 13.11 -23.21 13.24
CA GLY A 86 13.74 -24.29 12.47
C GLY A 86 13.09 -25.68 12.54
N HIS A 87 11.81 -25.84 12.85
CA HIS A 87 11.12 -27.08 12.45
C HIS A 87 10.55 -26.93 11.03
N PRO A 88 11.05 -27.70 10.04
CA PRO A 88 10.46 -27.71 8.71
C PRO A 88 9.00 -28.12 8.80
N ARG A 89 8.18 -27.59 7.88
CA ARG A 89 6.80 -28.02 7.63
C ARG A 89 6.78 -29.55 7.50
N SER A 90 6.48 -30.29 8.57
CA SER A 90 6.26 -31.72 8.48
C SER A 90 4.87 -31.94 7.87
N THR A 91 4.87 -32.34 6.61
CA THR A 91 3.73 -32.67 5.74
C THR A 91 3.02 -33.96 6.18
N LEU A 92 3.03 -34.31 7.47
CA LEU A 92 2.64 -35.62 7.99
C LEU A 92 1.63 -35.54 9.14
N HIS A 93 0.72 -34.57 9.08
CA HIS A 93 -0.48 -34.53 9.95
C HIS A 93 -1.78 -34.48 9.13
N HIS A 94 -1.82 -35.21 8.03
CA HIS A 94 -3.07 -35.68 7.46
C HIS A 94 -3.18 -37.15 7.81
N ILE A 95 -4.14 -37.49 8.69
CA ILE A 95 -4.99 -38.67 8.62
C ILE A 95 -5.77 -38.79 9.96
N PHE A 96 -7.09 -38.95 9.82
CA PHE A 96 -8.12 -39.41 10.77
C PHE A 96 -9.01 -38.43 11.57
N PHE A 97 -10.33 -38.66 11.36
CA PHE A 97 -11.56 -38.25 12.07
C PHE A 97 -12.00 -36.76 11.97
N THR A 98 -13.23 -36.39 11.55
CA THR A 98 -14.50 -37.13 11.38
C THR A 98 -15.47 -36.32 10.49
N SER A 99 -16.23 -37.02 9.67
CA SER A 99 -17.51 -36.56 9.10
C SER A 99 -18.63 -36.77 10.11
N LEU A 100 -19.38 -35.74 10.50
CA LEU A 100 -20.85 -35.75 10.62
C LEU A 100 -21.41 -34.42 11.18
N LEU A 101 -22.56 -34.03 10.63
CA LEU A 101 -23.60 -33.13 11.17
C LEU A 101 -23.35 -31.62 11.22
N LEU A 102 -23.85 -30.92 10.18
CA LEU A 102 -24.45 -29.58 10.33
C LEU A 102 -25.66 -29.43 9.40
N LEU A 103 -26.86 -29.50 9.98
CA LEU A 103 -28.08 -28.87 9.43
C LEU A 103 -28.23 -27.48 10.07
N PRO A 104 -28.71 -26.45 9.36
CA PRO A 104 -28.82 -25.10 9.89
C PRO A 104 -30.06 -24.96 10.79
N ARG A 105 -29.87 -24.50 12.04
CA ARG A 105 -30.97 -23.98 12.87
C ARG A 105 -31.21 -22.51 12.50
N ARG A 106 -32.42 -22.23 11.99
CA ARG A 106 -33.00 -20.88 11.88
C ARG A 106 -33.14 -20.28 13.29
N VAL A 107 -32.62 -19.08 13.48
CA VAL A 107 -32.96 -18.23 14.62
C VAL A 107 -34.04 -17.27 14.16
N ILE A 108 -35.22 -17.37 14.77
CA ILE A 108 -36.31 -16.40 14.65
C ILE A 108 -36.13 -15.42 15.81
N LEU A 109 -35.95 -14.14 15.50
CA LEU A 109 -36.02 -13.06 16.49
C LEU A 109 -37.37 -12.35 16.36
N PRO A 110 -38.01 -11.95 17.47
CA PRO A 110 -39.33 -11.33 17.46
C PRO A 110 -39.28 -9.88 17.00
N ALA A 111 -40.30 -9.49 16.23
CA ALA A 111 -40.55 -8.11 15.84
C ALA A 111 -41.01 -7.29 17.06
N THR A 112 -40.34 -6.18 17.33
CA THR A 112 -40.82 -5.14 18.25
C THR A 112 -41.44 -4.00 17.44
N ARG A 113 -42.70 -3.67 17.76
CA ARG A 113 -43.45 -2.53 17.21
C ARG A 113 -42.85 -1.22 17.72
N ILE A 114 -42.61 -0.28 16.81
CA ILE A 114 -42.35 1.13 17.10
C ILE A 114 -43.66 1.90 16.82
N PRO A 115 -44.14 2.78 17.73
CA PRO A 115 -45.32 3.59 17.47
C PRO A 115 -45.00 4.76 16.53
N ALA A 116 -45.96 5.09 15.67
CA ALA A 116 -45.92 6.26 14.80
C ALA A 116 -46.07 7.54 15.62
N MET A 117 -45.25 8.55 15.32
CA MET A 117 -45.50 9.94 15.70
C MET A 117 -45.72 10.78 14.44
N SER A 118 -46.73 11.63 14.58
CA SER A 118 -47.36 12.51 13.60
C SER A 118 -46.49 13.70 13.21
N SER A 119 -46.74 14.17 11.98
CA SER A 119 -46.29 15.41 11.37
C SER A 119 -46.82 16.69 12.04
N GLN A 120 -46.05 17.79 11.87
CA GLN A 120 -46.24 19.20 12.28
C GLN A 120 -45.20 19.55 13.38
N ASP A 121 -44.24 20.46 13.22
CA ASP A 121 -44.25 21.73 12.50
C ASP A 121 -42.97 21.96 11.68
N SER A 122 -43.15 22.20 10.38
CA SER A 122 -42.18 22.84 9.50
C SER A 122 -42.62 24.28 9.31
N ASP A 123 -41.88 25.23 9.90
CA ASP A 123 -41.59 26.57 9.36
C ASP A 123 -41.33 27.56 10.50
N LYS A 124 -40.05 27.78 10.79
CA LYS A 124 -39.43 29.08 11.15
C LYS A 124 -37.98 28.84 11.53
N MET A 125 -37.07 29.04 10.58
CA MET A 125 -35.79 29.75 10.77
C MET A 125 -34.96 29.66 9.48
N LYS A 126 -35.21 30.60 8.57
CA LYS A 126 -34.17 31.10 7.67
C LYS A 126 -33.35 32.13 8.46
N SER A 127 -32.07 31.85 8.73
CA SER A 127 -30.96 32.83 8.78
C SER A 127 -29.72 32.28 9.51
N LYS A 128 -28.53 32.58 8.94
CA LYS A 128 -27.15 32.19 9.31
C LYS A 128 -26.79 30.71 9.10
N ALA A 129 -25.84 30.45 8.20
CA ALA A 129 -25.09 29.20 8.21
C ALA A 129 -24.46 29.04 9.59
N SER A 130 -24.87 28.01 10.34
CA SER A 130 -24.28 27.70 11.63
C SER A 130 -22.85 27.22 11.39
N GLU A 131 -21.88 27.93 11.94
CA GLU A 131 -20.46 27.55 11.95
C GLU A 131 -20.32 26.17 12.61
N PHE A 132 -19.57 25.25 12.00
CA PHE A 132 -19.39 23.90 12.53
C PHE A 132 -18.36 23.95 13.66
N ASP A 133 -18.83 23.87 14.91
CA ASP A 133 -18.02 24.05 16.11
C ASP A 133 -17.89 22.76 16.93
N ALA A 134 -17.26 22.85 18.11
CA ALA A 134 -17.07 21.69 18.99
C ALA A 134 -18.39 21.03 19.47
N PRO A 135 -19.44 21.78 19.87
CA PRO A 135 -20.77 21.24 20.09
C PRO A 135 -21.34 20.48 18.87
N ALA A 136 -21.27 21.06 17.67
CA ALA A 136 -21.75 20.42 16.45
C ALA A 136 -20.98 19.12 16.14
N ALA A 137 -19.65 19.12 16.32
CA ALA A 137 -18.82 17.93 16.18
C ALA A 137 -19.19 16.84 17.20
N SER A 138 -19.47 17.21 18.44
CA SER A 138 -19.89 16.27 19.49
C SER A 138 -21.24 15.62 19.16
N GLN A 139 -22.22 16.43 18.74
CA GLN A 139 -23.53 15.94 18.32
C GLN A 139 -23.43 14.99 17.12
N LEU A 140 -22.65 15.37 16.10
CA LEU A 140 -22.38 14.54 14.91
C LEU A 140 -21.81 13.17 15.30
N VAL A 141 -20.80 13.13 16.17
CA VAL A 141 -20.18 11.87 16.60
C VAL A 141 -21.15 11.03 17.44
N MET A 142 -21.99 11.65 18.26
CA MET A 142 -23.03 10.95 19.02
C MET A 142 -24.04 10.26 18.11
N GLU A 143 -24.52 10.94 17.07
CA GLU A 143 -25.43 10.38 16.06
C GLU A 143 -24.80 9.17 15.35
N LEU A 144 -23.56 9.30 14.89
CA LEU A 144 -22.84 8.23 14.21
C LEU A 144 -22.59 7.03 15.12
N ARG A 145 -22.26 7.26 16.40
CA ARG A 145 -22.10 6.19 17.39
C ARG A 145 -23.41 5.46 17.63
N THR A 146 -24.53 6.18 17.66
CA THR A 146 -25.87 5.61 17.80
C THR A 146 -26.22 4.74 16.58
N ALA A 147 -25.95 5.25 15.37
CA ALA A 147 -26.16 4.50 14.14
C ALA A 147 -25.27 3.25 14.05
N PHE A 148 -24.00 3.34 14.41
CA PHE A 148 -23.09 2.19 14.48
C PHE A 148 -23.55 1.15 15.51
N ALA A 149 -23.94 1.60 16.72
CA ALA A 149 -24.40 0.73 17.80
C ALA A 149 -25.69 -0.02 17.46
N SER A 150 -26.54 0.51 16.57
CA SER A 150 -27.72 -0.19 16.05
C SER A 150 -27.38 -1.49 15.29
N GLY A 151 -26.11 -1.66 14.88
CA GLY A 151 -25.63 -2.81 14.10
C GLY A 151 -25.87 -2.68 12.59
N LYS A 152 -26.44 -1.57 12.12
CA LYS A 152 -26.75 -1.32 10.69
C LYS A 152 -25.54 -1.59 9.77
N THR A 153 -24.37 -1.06 10.13
CA THR A 153 -23.14 -1.16 9.33
C THR A 153 -22.51 -2.57 9.35
N ARG A 154 -22.92 -3.45 10.28
CA ARG A 154 -22.37 -4.82 10.38
C ARG A 154 -22.83 -5.69 9.21
N SER A 155 -24.02 -5.44 8.67
CA SER A 155 -24.62 -6.26 7.62
C SER A 155 -23.80 -6.22 6.32
N TYR A 156 -23.50 -7.40 5.77
CA TYR A 156 -22.90 -7.54 4.44
C TYR A 156 -23.70 -6.79 3.37
N GLN A 157 -25.04 -6.85 3.44
CA GLN A 157 -25.92 -6.22 2.46
C GLN A 157 -25.81 -4.69 2.49
N TRP A 158 -25.71 -4.10 3.69
CA TRP A 158 -25.52 -2.67 3.84
C TRP A 158 -24.19 -2.24 3.20
N ARG A 159 -23.09 -2.95 3.52
CA ARG A 159 -21.76 -2.64 2.96
C ARG A 159 -21.75 -2.73 1.43
N VAL A 160 -22.32 -3.80 0.87
CA VAL A 160 -22.43 -3.98 -0.59
C VAL A 160 -23.29 -2.90 -1.22
N SER A 161 -24.41 -2.53 -0.59
CA SER A 161 -25.27 -1.44 -1.05
C SER A 161 -24.49 -0.13 -1.15
N GLN A 162 -23.81 0.28 -0.07
CA GLN A 162 -23.06 1.53 -0.04
C GLN A 162 -21.91 1.53 -1.06
N LEU A 163 -21.17 0.43 -1.20
CA LEU A 163 -20.10 0.31 -2.20
C LEU A 163 -20.62 0.38 -3.65
N LYS A 164 -21.77 -0.24 -3.95
CA LYS A 164 -22.42 -0.12 -5.26
C LYS A 164 -22.90 1.29 -5.53
N THR A 165 -23.50 1.93 -4.54
CA THR A 165 -23.96 3.33 -4.63
C THR A 165 -22.79 4.26 -4.89
N LEU A 166 -21.67 4.09 -4.19
CA LEU A 166 -20.47 4.90 -4.43
C LEU A 166 -19.89 4.68 -5.84
N ALA A 167 -19.83 3.43 -6.31
CA ALA A 167 -19.42 3.13 -7.67
C ALA A 167 -20.34 3.76 -8.73
N LYS A 168 -21.64 3.83 -8.45
CA LYS A 168 -22.65 4.48 -9.29
C LYS A 168 -22.51 6.01 -9.27
N LEU A 169 -22.38 6.64 -8.11
CA LEU A 169 -22.13 8.07 -7.95
C LEU A 169 -20.94 8.50 -8.82
N VAL A 170 -19.84 7.78 -8.70
CA VAL A 170 -18.63 8.05 -9.47
C VAL A 170 -18.92 7.91 -10.97
N ALA A 171 -19.62 6.87 -11.41
CA ALA A 171 -19.94 6.68 -12.82
C ALA A 171 -20.91 7.74 -13.40
N ASP A 172 -21.90 8.15 -12.62
CA ASP A 172 -22.97 9.05 -13.07
C ASP A 172 -22.51 10.52 -13.08
N HIS A 173 -21.55 10.89 -12.21
CA HIS A 173 -21.11 12.28 -12.03
C HIS A 173 -19.72 12.59 -12.57
N GLU A 174 -19.22 11.73 -13.45
CA GLU A 174 -17.88 11.81 -14.01
C GLU A 174 -17.55 13.18 -14.65
N PRO A 175 -18.43 13.82 -15.44
CA PRO A 175 -18.18 15.16 -15.96
C PRO A 175 -18.05 16.23 -14.86
N GLN A 176 -18.92 16.20 -13.83
CA GLN A 176 -18.85 17.18 -12.73
C GLN A 176 -17.57 17.01 -11.92
N ILE A 177 -17.11 15.77 -11.74
CA ILE A 177 -15.85 15.47 -11.04
C ILE A 177 -14.67 16.05 -11.81
N VAL A 178 -14.61 15.84 -13.13
CA VAL A 178 -13.55 16.40 -13.99
C VAL A 178 -13.56 17.93 -13.95
N ASP A 179 -14.74 18.55 -13.98
CA ASP A 179 -14.84 20.02 -13.94
C ASP A 179 -14.43 20.59 -12.58
N ALA A 180 -14.79 19.95 -11.47
CA ALA A 180 -14.34 20.35 -10.13
C ALA A 180 -12.81 20.27 -10.00
N LEU A 181 -12.19 19.18 -10.46
CA LEU A 181 -10.74 19.01 -10.46
C LEU A 181 -10.02 20.03 -11.37
N ARG A 182 -10.61 20.35 -12.52
CA ARG A 182 -10.10 21.41 -13.39
C ARG A 182 -10.17 22.77 -12.71
N ASN A 183 -11.24 23.07 -12.00
CA ASN A 183 -11.40 24.34 -11.29
C ASN A 183 -10.38 24.51 -10.16
N ASP A 184 -10.08 23.44 -9.41
CA ASP A 184 -9.14 23.47 -8.30
C ASP A 184 -7.67 23.50 -8.80
N LEU A 185 -7.29 22.61 -9.72
CA LEU A 185 -5.89 22.34 -10.06
C LEU A 185 -5.48 22.71 -11.50
N ALA A 186 -6.41 23.25 -12.30
CA ALA A 186 -6.26 23.37 -13.76
C ALA A 186 -5.83 22.05 -14.41
N LYS A 187 -6.25 20.92 -13.82
CA LYS A 187 -5.79 19.59 -14.19
C LYS A 187 -6.30 19.25 -15.59
N PRO A 188 -5.41 18.86 -16.52
CA PRO A 188 -5.81 18.43 -17.85
C PRO A 188 -6.82 17.28 -17.75
N PRO A 189 -7.91 17.26 -18.55
CA PRO A 189 -8.92 16.20 -18.45
C PRO A 189 -8.31 14.79 -18.59
N LEU A 190 -7.34 14.59 -19.49
CA LEU A 190 -6.65 13.30 -19.61
C LEU A 190 -5.72 12.99 -18.43
N GLU A 191 -5.15 13.99 -17.76
CA GLU A 191 -4.31 13.78 -16.58
C GLU A 191 -5.15 13.41 -15.35
N THR A 192 -6.28 14.11 -15.17
CA THR A 192 -7.35 13.71 -14.24
C THR A 192 -7.73 12.26 -14.48
N VAL A 193 -7.87 11.88 -15.77
CA VAL A 193 -8.13 10.51 -16.20
C VAL A 193 -6.95 9.59 -15.94
N ALA A 194 -5.70 9.97 -16.08
CA ALA A 194 -4.59 9.04 -15.85
C ALA A 194 -4.38 8.78 -14.35
N TYR A 195 -4.33 9.82 -13.53
CA TYR A 195 -3.78 9.67 -12.17
C TYR A 195 -4.80 9.63 -11.04
N GLU A 196 -6.02 10.15 -11.23
CA GLU A 196 -7.11 9.89 -10.27
C GLU A 196 -7.97 8.70 -10.69
N VAL A 197 -7.67 8.17 -11.88
CA VAL A 197 -8.65 7.44 -12.66
C VAL A 197 -8.02 6.26 -13.43
N LEU A 198 -6.86 6.33 -14.09
CA LEU A 198 -6.43 5.32 -15.06
C LEU A 198 -4.95 4.99 -14.89
N LEU A 199 -4.72 3.94 -14.12
CA LEU A 199 -3.63 3.04 -14.42
C LEU A 199 -4.23 1.67 -14.62
N PHE A 200 -4.69 1.41 -15.85
CA PHE A 200 -4.65 0.14 -16.59
C PHE A 200 -5.72 0.14 -17.71
N ILE A 201 -5.26 -0.01 -18.95
CA ILE A 201 -5.96 -0.88 -19.90
C ILE A 201 -5.60 -2.30 -19.46
N PRO A 202 -6.56 -3.16 -19.08
CA PRO A 202 -6.26 -4.53 -18.73
C PRO A 202 -5.40 -5.17 -19.82
N PHE A 203 -4.27 -5.78 -19.43
CA PHE A 203 -3.45 -6.55 -20.38
C PHE A 203 -4.29 -7.63 -21.07
N SER A 204 -5.40 -8.07 -20.46
CA SER A 204 -6.40 -8.97 -21.07
C SER A 204 -7.16 -8.38 -22.26
N LEU A 205 -7.37 -7.06 -22.32
CA LEU A 205 -7.96 -6.36 -23.48
C LEU A 205 -6.94 -6.19 -24.61
N LEU A 206 -5.66 -6.00 -24.27
CA LEU A 206 -4.57 -6.00 -25.25
C LEU A 206 -4.29 -7.42 -25.76
N LEU A 207 -4.35 -8.43 -24.90
CA LEU A 207 -4.16 -9.84 -25.27
C LEU A 207 -5.35 -10.38 -26.07
N SER A 208 -6.59 -9.95 -25.78
CA SER A 208 -7.74 -10.31 -26.62
C SER A 208 -7.68 -9.62 -27.98
N ALA A 209 -7.23 -8.36 -28.06
CA ALA A 209 -6.93 -7.71 -29.33
C ALA A 209 -5.76 -8.39 -30.07
N PHE A 210 -4.72 -8.82 -29.35
CA PHE A 210 -3.58 -9.56 -29.90
C PHE A 210 -4.00 -10.94 -30.40
N CYS A 211 -4.81 -11.69 -29.65
CA CYS A 211 -5.41 -12.95 -30.07
C CYS A 211 -6.35 -12.75 -31.26
N PHE A 212 -7.12 -11.66 -31.31
CA PHE A 212 -8.01 -11.39 -32.45
C PHE A 212 -7.23 -11.07 -33.72
N VAL A 213 -6.15 -10.29 -33.63
CA VAL A 213 -5.24 -10.00 -34.76
C VAL A 213 -4.40 -11.24 -35.13
N TYR A 214 -3.96 -12.03 -34.15
CA TYR A 214 -3.20 -13.26 -34.37
C TYR A 214 -4.06 -14.35 -34.99
N VAL A 215 -5.31 -14.54 -34.56
CA VAL A 215 -6.25 -15.48 -35.17
C VAL A 215 -6.69 -15.00 -36.56
N SER A 216 -6.94 -13.70 -36.73
CA SER A 216 -7.30 -13.14 -38.05
C SER A 216 -6.14 -13.15 -39.05
N GLY A 217 -4.90 -13.00 -38.56
CA GLY A 217 -3.66 -13.06 -39.36
C GLY A 217 -3.23 -14.51 -39.66
N ALA A 218 -3.33 -15.41 -38.68
CA ALA A 218 -3.09 -16.83 -38.86
C ALA A 218 -4.10 -17.45 -39.82
N CYS A 219 -5.39 -17.07 -39.77
CA CYS A 219 -6.40 -17.50 -40.74
C CYS A 219 -6.12 -17.04 -42.18
N ARG A 220 -5.44 -15.89 -42.37
CA ARG A 220 -5.02 -15.42 -43.70
C ARG A 220 -3.72 -16.08 -44.18
N LEU A 221 -2.81 -16.42 -43.27
CA LEU A 221 -1.60 -17.16 -43.60
C LEU A 221 -1.89 -18.63 -43.90
N THR A 222 -2.85 -19.27 -43.21
CA THR A 222 -3.33 -20.61 -43.58
C THR A 222 -4.05 -20.61 -44.92
N SER A 223 -4.79 -19.57 -45.28
CA SER A 223 -5.45 -19.51 -46.59
C SER A 223 -4.46 -19.27 -47.75
N VAL A 224 -3.39 -18.49 -47.53
CA VAL A 224 -2.34 -18.26 -48.54
C VAL A 224 -1.42 -19.48 -48.67
N VAL A 225 -1.12 -20.18 -47.56
CA VAL A 225 -0.36 -21.43 -47.60
C VAL A 225 -1.20 -22.56 -48.19
N GLU A 226 -2.51 -22.63 -47.94
CA GLU A 226 -3.39 -23.61 -48.62
C GLU A 226 -3.53 -23.33 -50.12
N GLU A 227 -3.58 -22.06 -50.57
CA GLU A 227 -3.61 -21.72 -51.99
C GLU A 227 -2.27 -22.01 -52.70
N GLU A 228 -1.11 -21.70 -52.10
CA GLU A 228 0.20 -21.98 -52.72
C GLU A 228 0.62 -23.47 -52.65
N TYR A 229 0.13 -24.25 -51.67
CA TYR A 229 0.42 -25.69 -51.59
C TYR A 229 -0.50 -26.57 -52.45
N PHE A 230 -1.71 -26.10 -52.79
CA PHE A 230 -2.64 -26.86 -53.65
C PHE A 230 -2.41 -26.66 -55.16
N GLU A 231 -1.68 -25.63 -55.59
CA GLU A 231 -1.32 -25.45 -57.00
C GLU A 231 -0.13 -26.31 -57.48
N SER A 232 0.58 -27.01 -56.59
CA SER A 232 1.84 -27.70 -56.96
C SER A 232 1.81 -29.23 -57.00
N ARG A 233 0.67 -29.92 -56.84
CA ARG A 233 0.60 -31.39 -57.02
C ARG A 233 -0.71 -31.90 -57.63
N SER A 234 -0.88 -31.65 -58.92
CA SER A 234 -1.71 -32.48 -59.78
C SER A 234 -0.85 -33.59 -60.43
N SER A 235 -0.62 -34.70 -59.72
CA SER A 235 -0.31 -36.00 -60.35
C SER A 235 -0.19 -37.13 -59.31
N LEU A 236 -1.07 -38.13 -59.46
CA LEU A 236 -0.83 -39.58 -59.32
C LEU A 236 -0.02 -40.11 -58.11
N VAL A 237 -0.63 -40.96 -57.28
CA VAL A 237 -0.57 -42.43 -57.37
C VAL A 237 -1.22 -43.03 -56.11
N ASP A 238 -2.21 -43.90 -56.34
CA ASP A 238 -2.83 -44.81 -55.39
C ASP A 238 -1.93 -46.03 -55.18
N PHE A 239 -1.65 -46.41 -53.93
CA PHE A 239 -1.19 -47.76 -53.57
C PHE A 239 -1.51 -48.06 -52.10
N GLY A 240 -2.40 -49.02 -51.88
CA GLY A 240 -2.59 -49.68 -50.60
C GLY A 240 -1.45 -50.66 -50.26
N GLY A 241 -1.37 -51.00 -48.97
CA GLY A 241 -0.71 -52.21 -48.47
C GLY A 241 0.78 -52.12 -48.15
N PHE A 242 1.09 -52.42 -46.88
CA PHE A 242 2.40 -52.82 -46.29
C PHE A 242 3.48 -51.74 -46.00
N GLY A 243 3.61 -51.46 -44.70
CA GLY A 243 4.83 -51.40 -43.88
C GLY A 243 6.08 -50.65 -44.40
N LEU A 244 6.34 -49.46 -43.85
CA LEU A 244 7.66 -48.82 -43.87
C LEU A 244 7.97 -48.14 -42.53
N SER A 245 9.11 -48.53 -41.93
CA SER A 245 9.73 -47.93 -40.75
C SER A 245 10.21 -46.51 -41.08
N ILE A 246 9.74 -45.51 -40.33
CA ILE A 246 10.18 -44.12 -40.49
C ILE A 246 11.36 -43.87 -39.53
N ASN A 247 12.51 -43.53 -40.11
CA ASN A 247 13.76 -43.26 -39.39
C ASN A 247 13.66 -41.96 -38.57
N GLY A 248 13.52 -42.09 -37.24
CA GLY A 248 13.26 -40.99 -36.31
C GLY A 248 14.34 -39.89 -36.27
N ALA A 249 15.54 -40.14 -36.79
CA ALA A 249 16.60 -39.13 -36.88
C ALA A 249 16.33 -38.06 -37.96
N LEU A 250 15.66 -38.44 -39.06
CA LEU A 250 15.32 -37.51 -40.14
C LEU A 250 14.15 -36.60 -39.71
N LEU A 251 13.12 -37.17 -39.08
CA LEU A 251 12.01 -36.40 -38.51
C LEU A 251 12.48 -35.40 -37.45
N ARG A 252 13.43 -35.78 -36.59
CA ARG A 252 13.95 -34.90 -35.53
C ARG A 252 14.81 -33.76 -36.09
N ARG A 253 15.55 -33.96 -37.18
CA ARG A 253 16.28 -32.89 -37.88
C ARG A 253 15.33 -31.93 -38.61
N THR A 254 14.31 -32.45 -39.28
CA THR A 254 13.31 -31.60 -39.97
C THR A 254 12.48 -30.81 -38.97
N PHE A 255 12.14 -31.39 -37.81
CA PHE A 255 11.39 -30.73 -36.74
C PHE A 255 12.21 -29.65 -36.02
N ASN A 256 13.50 -29.89 -35.77
CA ASN A 256 14.38 -28.88 -35.18
C ASN A 256 14.67 -27.71 -36.14
N CYS A 257 14.80 -27.97 -37.44
CA CYS A 257 14.95 -26.91 -38.45
C CYS A 257 13.67 -26.04 -38.56
N TYR A 258 12.48 -26.66 -38.43
CA TYR A 258 11.19 -25.95 -38.34
C TYR A 258 11.06 -25.10 -37.07
N LEU A 259 11.62 -25.54 -35.94
CA LEU A 259 11.62 -24.80 -34.68
C LEU A 259 12.58 -23.61 -34.69
N ASP A 260 13.77 -23.76 -35.28
CA ASP A 260 14.76 -22.66 -35.36
C ASP A 260 14.32 -21.58 -36.37
N VAL A 261 13.85 -21.96 -37.55
CA VAL A 261 13.28 -21.01 -38.53
C VAL A 261 11.99 -20.38 -37.99
N GLY A 262 11.18 -21.15 -37.26
CA GLY A 262 9.98 -20.66 -36.58
C GLY A 262 10.29 -19.66 -35.46
N ALA A 263 11.40 -19.83 -34.74
CA ALA A 263 11.83 -18.92 -33.68
C ALA A 263 12.42 -17.62 -34.24
N GLU A 264 13.21 -17.68 -35.33
CA GLU A 264 13.73 -16.48 -36.01
C GLU A 264 12.63 -15.69 -36.72
N LEU A 265 11.69 -16.36 -37.39
CA LEU A 265 10.50 -15.70 -37.95
C LEU A 265 9.59 -15.15 -36.85
N ALA A 266 9.42 -15.85 -35.73
CA ALA A 266 8.65 -15.33 -34.60
C ALA A 266 9.32 -14.08 -34.00
N LEU A 267 10.65 -14.02 -33.91
CA LEU A 267 11.35 -12.82 -33.46
C LEU A 267 11.19 -11.66 -34.45
N LEU A 268 11.37 -11.90 -35.76
CA LEU A 268 11.20 -10.90 -36.81
C LEU A 268 9.75 -10.40 -36.92
N VAL A 269 8.77 -11.28 -36.76
CA VAL A 269 7.33 -10.95 -36.74
C VAL A 269 6.98 -10.19 -35.46
N VAL A 270 7.45 -10.62 -34.28
CA VAL A 270 7.26 -9.88 -33.03
C VAL A 270 7.86 -8.48 -33.14
N GLN A 271 9.03 -8.33 -33.74
CA GLN A 271 9.72 -7.04 -33.90
C GLN A 271 9.06 -6.14 -34.96
N LYS A 272 8.56 -6.71 -36.06
CA LYS A 272 7.83 -6.00 -37.12
C LYS A 272 6.41 -5.61 -36.69
N HIS A 273 5.74 -6.44 -35.89
CA HIS A 273 4.43 -6.16 -35.31
C HIS A 273 4.50 -5.32 -34.03
N PHE A 274 5.65 -5.18 -33.36
CA PHE A 274 5.81 -4.28 -32.22
C PHE A 274 5.58 -2.82 -32.62
N ASN A 275 6.07 -2.41 -33.79
CA ASN A 275 5.82 -1.07 -34.34
C ASN A 275 4.34 -0.88 -34.73
N SER A 276 3.72 -1.89 -35.35
CA SER A 276 2.29 -1.89 -35.66
C SER A 276 1.42 -1.91 -34.40
N PHE A 277 1.84 -2.59 -33.33
CA PHE A 277 1.19 -2.62 -32.02
C PHE A 277 1.34 -1.28 -31.30
N THR A 278 2.50 -0.63 -31.40
CA THR A 278 2.72 0.73 -30.89
C THR A 278 1.86 1.75 -31.64
N GLN A 279 1.71 1.61 -32.97
CA GLN A 279 0.80 2.44 -33.76
C GLN A 279 -0.67 2.13 -33.47
N LEU A 280 -1.04 0.87 -33.23
CA LEU A 280 -2.39 0.45 -32.89
C LEU A 280 -2.78 0.93 -31.49
N THR A 281 -1.90 0.80 -30.49
CA THR A 281 -2.11 1.36 -29.15
C THR A 281 -2.17 2.88 -29.17
N LYS A 282 -1.35 3.54 -30.00
CA LYS A 282 -1.45 4.98 -30.26
C LYS A 282 -2.80 5.34 -30.89
N ARG A 283 -3.26 4.65 -31.94
CA ARG A 283 -4.57 4.86 -32.57
C ARG A 283 -5.74 4.52 -31.65
N ILE A 284 -5.63 3.49 -30.82
CA ILE A 284 -6.65 3.13 -29.81
C ILE A 284 -6.69 4.23 -28.76
N SER A 285 -5.55 4.71 -28.28
CA SER A 285 -5.46 5.83 -27.34
C SER A 285 -6.06 7.11 -27.93
N GLU A 286 -5.69 7.47 -29.17
CA GLU A 286 -6.19 8.63 -29.92
C GLU A 286 -7.69 8.51 -30.18
N ASN A 287 -8.18 7.33 -30.59
CA ASN A 287 -9.62 7.09 -30.80
C ASN A 287 -10.40 7.07 -29.48
N MET A 288 -9.86 6.51 -28.39
CA MET A 288 -10.48 6.57 -27.06
C MET A 288 -10.56 8.01 -26.54
N CYS A 289 -9.57 8.83 -26.88
CA CYS A 289 -9.52 10.26 -26.58
C CYS A 289 -10.52 11.07 -27.43
N GLN A 290 -10.65 10.76 -28.73
CA GLN A 290 -11.55 11.48 -29.66
C GLN A 290 -13.03 11.07 -29.53
N SER A 291 -13.32 9.83 -29.14
CA SER A 291 -14.68 9.29 -29.09
C SER A 291 -15.39 9.47 -27.74
N GLY A 292 -14.74 10.07 -26.74
CA GLY A 292 -15.30 10.21 -25.39
C GLY A 292 -15.60 8.88 -24.69
N LEU A 293 -15.13 7.74 -25.23
CA LEU A 293 -15.44 6.38 -24.79
C LEU A 293 -14.52 5.87 -23.67
N ALA A 294 -13.47 6.62 -23.31
CA ALA A 294 -12.77 6.37 -22.06
C ALA A 294 -13.71 6.71 -20.91
N LYS A 295 -14.31 5.72 -20.23
CA LYS A 295 -14.98 5.96 -18.93
C LYS A 295 -13.91 6.41 -17.94
N LEU A 296 -13.87 7.71 -17.71
CA LEU A 296 -12.89 8.59 -17.08
C LEU A 296 -12.80 8.42 -15.55
N ILE A 297 -13.16 7.26 -14.95
CA ILE A 297 -12.88 6.98 -13.51
C ILE A 297 -12.62 5.49 -13.24
N ALA A 298 -11.37 4.99 -13.28
CA ALA A 298 -11.09 3.54 -13.15
C ALA A 298 -10.40 3.13 -11.82
N MET A 299 -9.53 3.92 -11.17
CA MET A 299 -8.91 3.54 -9.89
C MET A 299 -9.96 3.41 -8.78
N LEU A 300 -10.78 4.44 -8.56
CA LEU A 300 -11.88 4.36 -7.58
C LEU A 300 -12.93 3.31 -7.96
N LYS A 301 -13.31 3.20 -9.25
CA LYS A 301 -14.21 2.12 -9.70
C LYS A 301 -13.57 0.75 -9.48
N ASN A 302 -12.26 0.62 -9.63
CA ASN A 302 -11.52 -0.61 -9.38
C ASN A 302 -11.46 -0.92 -7.87
N SER A 303 -11.19 0.06 -7.01
CA SER A 303 -11.27 -0.11 -5.55
C SER A 303 -12.64 -0.58 -5.11
N CYS A 304 -13.72 0.04 -5.61
CA CYS A 304 -15.09 -0.44 -5.37
C CYS A 304 -15.32 -1.85 -5.91
N LYS A 305 -14.87 -2.17 -7.13
CA LYS A 305 -15.02 -3.51 -7.73
C LYS A 305 -14.26 -4.59 -6.96
N VAL A 306 -13.01 -4.31 -6.60
CA VAL A 306 -12.17 -5.20 -5.80
C VAL A 306 -12.82 -5.43 -4.44
N ALA A 307 -13.24 -4.36 -3.76
CA ALA A 307 -13.96 -4.49 -2.50
C ALA A 307 -15.24 -5.32 -2.66
N LEU A 308 -16.10 -5.03 -3.65
CA LEU A 308 -17.32 -5.79 -3.89
C LEU A 308 -17.07 -7.26 -4.20
N LYS A 309 -16.02 -7.57 -4.97
CA LYS A 309 -15.65 -8.93 -5.34
C LYS A 309 -15.13 -9.72 -4.13
N GLU A 310 -14.27 -9.09 -3.33
CA GLU A 310 -13.51 -9.78 -2.29
C GLU A 310 -14.13 -9.66 -0.88
N LEU A 311 -15.10 -8.76 -0.67
CA LEU A 311 -15.67 -8.45 0.64
C LEU A 311 -16.13 -9.71 1.39
N LYS A 312 -16.80 -10.65 0.70
CA LYS A 312 -17.25 -11.91 1.31
C LYS A 312 -16.07 -12.73 1.85
N HIS A 313 -14.96 -12.76 1.11
CA HIS A 313 -13.75 -13.42 1.55
C HIS A 313 -13.11 -12.68 2.74
N TRP A 314 -13.00 -11.36 2.67
CA TRP A 314 -12.37 -10.54 3.71
C TRP A 314 -13.06 -10.59 5.07
N ILE A 315 -14.39 -10.70 5.10
CA ILE A 315 -15.17 -10.81 6.34
C ILE A 315 -15.22 -12.23 6.92
N THR A 316 -14.83 -13.25 6.15
CA THR A 316 -14.89 -14.65 6.61
C THR A 316 -13.80 -14.88 7.66
N PRO A 317 -14.12 -15.48 8.83
CA PRO A 317 -13.11 -15.83 9.83
C PRO A 317 -11.99 -16.70 9.25
N GLU A 318 -10.75 -16.34 9.53
CA GLU A 318 -9.57 -17.08 9.10
C GLU A 318 -9.22 -18.15 10.13
N LYS A 319 -9.32 -19.43 9.77
CA LYS A 319 -8.92 -20.53 10.67
C LYS A 319 -7.40 -20.56 10.81
N VAL A 320 -6.91 -20.62 12.05
CA VAL A 320 -5.47 -20.70 12.35
C VAL A 320 -5.11 -21.99 13.08
N LYS A 321 -3.88 -22.45 12.90
CA LYS A 321 -3.38 -23.67 13.52
C LYS A 321 -3.16 -23.46 15.01
N THR A 322 -3.57 -24.44 15.81
CA THR A 322 -3.29 -24.52 17.25
C THR A 322 -2.11 -25.46 17.52
N SER A 323 -1.62 -25.52 18.76
CA SER A 323 -0.52 -26.39 19.15
C SER A 323 -1.00 -27.57 20.00
N LEU A 324 -0.16 -28.58 20.19
CA LEU A 324 -0.44 -29.69 21.13
C LEU A 324 -0.67 -29.18 22.56
N ALA A 325 0.00 -28.09 22.95
CA ALA A 325 -0.14 -27.49 24.27
C ALA A 325 -1.54 -26.90 24.53
N THR A 326 -2.28 -26.57 23.47
CA THR A 326 -3.64 -26.01 23.59
C THR A 326 -4.73 -27.02 23.25
N PHE A 327 -4.37 -28.24 22.84
CA PHE A 327 -5.33 -29.29 22.46
C PHE A 327 -6.20 -29.75 23.66
N PRO A 328 -7.50 -30.05 23.48
CA PRO A 328 -8.28 -29.91 22.24
C PRO A 328 -8.82 -28.49 22.06
N SER A 329 -8.31 -27.79 21.05
CA SER A 329 -8.74 -26.43 20.70
C SER A 329 -8.82 -26.25 19.19
N SER A 330 -9.70 -25.37 18.73
CA SER A 330 -9.62 -24.74 17.41
C SER A 330 -9.50 -23.23 17.56
N ALA A 331 -8.91 -22.54 16.59
CA ALA A 331 -8.72 -21.11 16.65
C ALA A 331 -9.04 -20.44 15.30
N GLU A 332 -9.49 -19.20 15.37
CA GLU A 332 -9.72 -18.36 14.22
C GLU A 332 -9.41 -16.88 14.50
N ILE A 333 -9.20 -16.12 13.43
CA ILE A 333 -9.08 -14.66 13.45
C ILE A 333 -10.37 -14.09 12.83
N VAL A 334 -11.12 -13.33 13.61
CA VAL A 334 -12.36 -12.66 13.18
C VAL A 334 -12.06 -11.18 12.91
N SER A 335 -12.46 -10.69 11.74
CA SER A 335 -12.36 -9.26 11.41
C SER A 335 -13.65 -8.54 11.81
N GLU A 336 -13.55 -7.54 12.68
CA GLU A 336 -14.69 -6.71 13.10
C GLU A 336 -14.43 -5.22 12.87
N PRO A 337 -15.46 -4.41 12.53
CA PRO A 337 -15.29 -2.97 12.39
C PRO A 337 -14.81 -2.33 13.70
N LEU A 338 -14.00 -1.28 13.57
CA LEU A 338 -13.50 -0.51 14.71
C LEU A 338 -14.60 0.33 15.37
N GLY A 339 -15.47 0.96 14.58
CA GLY A 339 -16.53 1.82 15.09
C GLY A 339 -16.82 3.02 14.19
N VAL A 340 -16.65 4.21 14.75
CA VAL A 340 -16.77 5.50 14.05
C VAL A 340 -15.37 6.01 13.72
N VAL A 341 -15.12 6.26 12.44
CA VAL A 341 -13.80 6.63 11.93
C VAL A 341 -13.82 7.99 11.25
N LEU A 342 -12.70 8.71 11.37
CA LEU A 342 -12.48 10.01 10.73
C LEU A 342 -11.47 9.86 9.60
N VAL A 343 -11.81 10.34 8.41
CA VAL A 343 -10.92 10.42 7.24
C VAL A 343 -10.69 11.89 6.92
N ILE A 344 -9.44 12.35 7.01
CA ILE A 344 -9.02 13.70 6.62
C ILE A 344 -8.16 13.56 5.37
N SER A 345 -8.61 14.12 4.24
CA SER A 345 -7.96 13.95 2.94
C SER A 345 -7.22 15.21 2.48
N ALA A 346 -6.24 15.01 1.60
CA ALA A 346 -5.44 16.09 1.02
C ALA A 346 -6.04 16.62 -0.31
N TRP A 347 -5.53 17.77 -0.75
CA TRP A 347 -6.05 18.54 -1.89
C TRP A 347 -5.49 18.16 -3.26
N ASN A 348 -4.39 17.40 -3.32
CA ASN A 348 -3.63 17.21 -4.56
C ASN A 348 -4.18 16.10 -5.47
N TYR A 349 -4.87 15.13 -4.90
CA TYR A 349 -5.72 14.16 -5.60
C TYR A 349 -7.03 14.03 -4.81
N PRO A 350 -7.83 15.10 -4.77
CA PRO A 350 -8.81 15.32 -3.72
C PRO A 350 -10.01 14.37 -3.80
N PHE A 351 -10.28 13.77 -4.96
CA PHE A 351 -11.27 12.68 -5.07
C PHE A 351 -10.69 11.33 -4.62
N LEU A 352 -9.52 10.95 -5.17
CA LEU A 352 -8.88 9.66 -4.88
C LEU A 352 -8.58 9.49 -3.39
N LEU A 353 -7.90 10.48 -2.80
CA LEU A 353 -7.46 10.44 -1.39
C LEU A 353 -8.62 10.58 -0.40
N SER A 354 -9.77 11.08 -0.85
CA SER A 354 -11.00 11.11 -0.05
C SER A 354 -11.70 9.76 -0.08
N LEU A 355 -11.92 9.19 -1.27
CA LEU A 355 -12.85 8.08 -1.43
C LEU A 355 -12.23 6.69 -1.24
N ASP A 356 -10.95 6.49 -1.56
CA ASP A 356 -10.31 5.18 -1.36
C ASP A 356 -10.25 4.72 0.11
N PRO A 357 -9.84 5.55 1.09
CA PRO A 357 -9.97 5.17 2.51
C PRO A 357 -11.42 4.99 2.95
N VAL A 358 -12.37 5.80 2.45
CA VAL A 358 -13.81 5.63 2.74
C VAL A 358 -14.35 4.29 2.24
N ILE A 359 -13.94 3.84 1.04
CA ILE A 359 -14.25 2.51 0.51
C ILE A 359 -13.79 1.42 1.48
N GLY A 360 -12.55 1.52 1.98
CA GLY A 360 -12.01 0.62 2.99
C GLY A 360 -12.82 0.59 4.28
N ALA A 361 -13.16 1.76 4.80
CA ALA A 361 -13.92 1.92 6.04
C ALA A 361 -15.33 1.32 5.93
N ILE A 362 -16.03 1.56 4.81
CA ILE A 362 -17.34 0.97 4.50
C ILE A 362 -17.22 -0.55 4.36
N ALA A 363 -16.21 -1.05 3.63
CA ALA A 363 -15.98 -2.48 3.46
C ALA A 363 -15.72 -3.18 4.82
N ALA A 364 -14.99 -2.53 5.72
CA ALA A 364 -14.77 -3.02 7.09
C ALA A 364 -16.03 -2.93 7.98
N GLY A 365 -17.01 -2.08 7.62
CA GLY A 365 -18.30 -1.96 8.30
C GLY A 365 -18.37 -0.83 9.33
N ASN A 366 -17.58 0.23 9.15
CA ASN A 366 -17.53 1.39 10.04
C ASN A 366 -18.54 2.47 9.64
N ALA A 367 -18.90 3.32 10.60
CA ALA A 367 -19.46 4.64 10.30
C ALA A 367 -18.30 5.63 10.06
N VAL A 368 -18.48 6.59 9.18
CA VAL A 368 -17.39 7.41 8.63
C VAL A 368 -17.75 8.89 8.61
N VAL A 369 -16.82 9.74 9.04
CA VAL A 369 -16.78 11.15 8.67
C VAL A 369 -15.64 11.37 7.68
N LEU A 370 -15.95 11.96 6.53
CA LEU A 370 -14.97 12.50 5.60
C LEU A 370 -14.83 14.01 5.83
N LYS A 371 -13.61 14.47 6.05
CA LYS A 371 -13.24 15.88 6.05
C LYS A 371 -12.34 16.16 4.83
N PRO A 372 -12.90 16.63 3.70
CA PRO A 372 -12.12 16.98 2.52
C PRO A 372 -11.29 18.25 2.76
N SER A 373 -10.26 18.47 1.95
CA SER A 373 -9.43 19.68 2.06
C SER A 373 -10.13 20.90 1.48
N GLU A 374 -10.10 21.97 2.27
CA GLU A 374 -10.48 23.34 1.93
C GLU A 374 -9.63 23.97 0.81
N ILE A 375 -8.43 23.43 0.55
CA ILE A 375 -7.53 23.92 -0.50
C ILE A 375 -8.05 23.53 -1.90
N SER A 376 -8.91 22.51 -1.99
CA SER A 376 -9.62 22.08 -3.22
C SER A 376 -11.13 22.29 -3.05
N PRO A 377 -11.62 23.55 -3.00
CA PRO A 377 -12.98 23.87 -2.58
C PRO A 377 -14.05 23.36 -3.56
N ALA A 378 -13.81 23.37 -4.89
CA ALA A 378 -14.79 22.87 -5.85
C ALA A 378 -15.02 21.36 -5.66
N THR A 379 -13.94 20.62 -5.42
CA THR A 379 -13.99 19.20 -5.10
C THR A 379 -14.63 18.93 -3.74
N SER A 380 -14.26 19.69 -2.71
CA SER A 380 -14.83 19.58 -1.36
C SER A 380 -16.36 19.67 -1.41
N SER A 381 -16.88 20.72 -2.03
CA SER A 381 -18.32 20.96 -2.08
C SER A 381 -19.06 19.95 -2.96
N LEU A 382 -18.43 19.47 -4.03
CA LEU A 382 -18.99 18.40 -4.84
C LEU A 382 -19.06 17.08 -4.05
N LEU A 383 -18.02 16.72 -3.29
CA LEU A 383 -18.02 15.55 -2.43
C LEU A 383 -19.10 15.64 -1.34
N ALA A 384 -19.21 16.78 -0.67
CA ALA A 384 -20.21 17.01 0.37
C ALA A 384 -21.64 16.84 -0.17
N LYS A 385 -21.93 17.43 -1.34
CA LYS A 385 -23.21 17.28 -2.02
C LYS A 385 -23.48 15.84 -2.43
N LEU A 386 -22.59 15.24 -3.23
CA LEU A 386 -22.87 13.93 -3.82
C LEU A 386 -22.94 12.81 -2.78
N LEU A 387 -22.05 12.82 -1.77
CA LEU A 387 -22.14 11.83 -0.69
C LEU A 387 -23.39 12.03 0.15
N GLY A 388 -23.79 13.29 0.40
CA GLY A 388 -25.05 13.61 1.06
C GLY A 388 -26.29 13.12 0.31
N ASP A 389 -26.30 13.22 -1.02
CA ASP A 389 -27.44 12.83 -1.86
C ASP A 389 -27.56 11.31 -2.06
N TYR A 390 -26.43 10.59 -2.06
CA TYR A 390 -26.39 9.17 -2.44
C TYR A 390 -26.25 8.22 -1.25
N MET A 391 -25.50 8.60 -0.22
CA MET A 391 -25.06 7.67 0.82
C MET A 391 -26.01 7.65 2.02
N ASP A 392 -25.85 6.64 2.88
CA ASP A 392 -26.56 6.57 4.14
C ASP A 392 -26.05 7.60 5.15
N ASN A 393 -26.65 8.79 5.16
CA ASN A 393 -26.28 9.92 6.01
C ASN A 393 -26.35 9.65 7.52
N SER A 394 -27.01 8.57 7.95
CA SER A 394 -26.94 8.15 9.36
C SER A 394 -25.57 7.58 9.74
N CYS A 395 -24.79 7.10 8.77
CA CYS A 395 -23.51 6.41 8.98
C CYS A 395 -22.34 7.04 8.22
N ILE A 396 -22.58 7.83 7.18
CA ILE A 396 -21.55 8.45 6.34
C ILE A 396 -21.84 9.94 6.25
N ARG A 397 -20.93 10.77 6.77
CA ARG A 397 -21.09 12.23 6.81
C ARG A 397 -19.88 12.92 6.21
N VAL A 398 -20.11 14.09 5.63
CA VAL A 398 -19.03 14.96 5.14
C VAL A 398 -19.07 16.24 5.96
N VAL A 399 -17.90 16.68 6.42
CA VAL A 399 -17.72 17.95 7.13
C VAL A 399 -16.71 18.77 6.36
N GLU A 400 -17.18 19.79 5.65
CA GLU A 400 -16.32 20.81 5.05
C GLU A 400 -15.80 21.75 6.14
N GLY A 401 -14.71 22.46 5.84
CA GLY A 401 -14.10 23.44 6.73
C GLY A 401 -12.59 23.39 6.70
N ALA A 402 -11.94 24.29 7.44
CA ALA A 402 -10.50 24.43 7.50
C ALA A 402 -9.96 23.94 8.86
N VAL A 403 -9.11 24.73 9.51
CA VAL A 403 -8.41 24.36 10.74
C VAL A 403 -9.35 24.24 11.94
N ASP A 404 -10.33 25.14 12.08
CA ASP A 404 -11.21 25.17 13.25
C ASP A 404 -12.15 23.97 13.29
N GLU A 405 -12.77 23.62 12.16
CA GLU A 405 -13.61 22.42 12.04
C GLU A 405 -12.78 21.14 12.20
N THR A 406 -11.56 21.11 11.65
CA THR A 406 -10.64 19.96 11.88
C THR A 406 -10.32 19.81 13.36
N SER A 407 -10.07 20.92 14.05
CA SER A 407 -9.75 20.93 15.47
C SER A 407 -10.94 20.48 16.31
N ALA A 408 -12.15 20.94 15.99
CA ALA A 408 -13.40 20.49 16.62
C ALA A 408 -13.63 18.97 16.43
N LEU A 409 -13.39 18.44 15.24
CA LEU A 409 -13.45 17.00 14.96
C LEU A 409 -12.39 16.24 15.76
N LEU A 410 -11.13 16.68 15.78
CA LEU A 410 -10.03 16.01 16.46
C LEU A 410 -10.16 16.00 17.99
N GLN A 411 -10.98 16.87 18.58
CA GLN A 411 -11.32 16.83 20.00
C GLN A 411 -12.22 15.63 20.36
N GLN A 412 -13.00 15.13 19.41
CA GLN A 412 -13.92 14.02 19.64
C GLN A 412 -13.18 12.69 19.73
N LYS A 413 -13.80 11.71 20.40
CA LYS A 413 -13.28 10.35 20.47
C LYS A 413 -13.60 9.59 19.18
N TRP A 414 -12.57 9.13 18.47
CA TRP A 414 -12.69 8.30 17.26
C TRP A 414 -12.14 6.90 17.51
N ASP A 415 -12.67 5.92 16.79
CA ASP A 415 -12.17 4.53 16.85
C ASP A 415 -11.02 4.30 15.86
N LYS A 416 -10.85 5.20 14.88
CA LYS A 416 -9.70 5.32 13.98
C LYS A 416 -9.66 6.73 13.39
N ILE A 417 -8.45 7.29 13.19
CA ILE A 417 -8.24 8.46 12.35
C ILE A 417 -7.34 8.07 11.17
N PHE A 418 -7.75 8.43 9.96
CA PHE A 418 -6.96 8.32 8.74
C PHE A 418 -6.66 9.74 8.26
N TYR A 419 -5.39 10.06 8.04
CA TYR A 419 -4.97 11.39 7.60
C TYR A 419 -3.96 11.27 6.46
N THR A 420 -4.23 11.98 5.36
CA THR A 420 -3.25 12.23 4.30
C THR A 420 -2.84 13.69 4.30
N GLY A 421 -1.54 13.97 4.28
CA GLY A 421 -1.04 15.34 4.17
C GLY A 421 0.43 15.47 4.56
N ASN A 422 0.78 16.49 5.34
CA ASN A 422 2.17 16.75 5.74
C ASN A 422 2.47 16.33 7.20
N GLY A 423 3.76 16.12 7.51
CA GLY A 423 4.23 15.69 8.83
C GLY A 423 3.99 16.69 9.97
N ARG A 424 3.91 18.00 9.68
CA ARG A 424 3.61 19.02 10.69
C ARG A 424 2.21 18.81 11.27
N VAL A 425 1.21 18.70 10.41
CA VAL A 425 -0.19 18.47 10.83
C VAL A 425 -0.39 17.03 11.32
N ALA A 426 0.33 16.05 10.77
CA ALA A 426 0.28 14.67 11.25
C ALA A 426 0.62 14.53 12.73
N ARG A 427 1.61 15.29 13.22
CA ARG A 427 1.96 15.35 14.64
C ARG A 427 0.81 15.93 15.49
N VAL A 428 0.08 16.92 14.98
CA VAL A 428 -1.12 17.46 15.64
C VAL A 428 -2.23 16.40 15.70
N VAL A 429 -2.50 15.71 14.59
CA VAL A 429 -3.48 14.61 14.52
C VAL A 429 -3.12 13.50 15.49
N MET A 430 -1.86 13.05 15.49
CA MET A 430 -1.39 11.97 16.38
C MET A 430 -1.43 12.38 17.86
N ALA A 431 -1.10 13.63 18.19
CA ALA A 431 -1.21 14.15 19.56
C ALA A 431 -2.67 14.24 20.02
N ALA A 432 -3.60 14.61 19.15
CA ALA A 432 -5.03 14.60 19.46
C ALA A 432 -5.53 13.15 19.65
N ALA A 433 -5.13 12.24 18.77
CA ALA A 433 -5.48 10.81 18.85
C ALA A 433 -4.99 10.15 20.15
N ALA A 434 -3.81 10.53 20.64
CA ALA A 434 -3.22 9.99 21.86
C ALA A 434 -4.10 10.21 23.10
N LYS A 435 -4.88 11.31 23.16
CA LYS A 435 -5.80 11.61 24.26
C LYS A 435 -6.87 10.55 24.45
N HIS A 436 -7.22 9.84 23.38
CA HIS A 436 -8.28 8.83 23.35
C HIS A 436 -7.76 7.41 23.07
N LEU A 437 -6.44 7.23 23.00
CA LEU A 437 -5.77 6.01 22.53
C LEU A 437 -6.28 5.57 21.14
N THR A 438 -6.62 6.53 20.28
CA THR A 438 -7.14 6.28 18.95
C THR A 438 -6.01 5.84 18.01
N PRO A 439 -6.10 4.67 17.35
CA PRO A 439 -5.12 4.29 16.34
C PRO A 439 -5.21 5.22 15.12
N VAL A 440 -4.07 5.46 14.47
CA VAL A 440 -3.98 6.31 13.28
C VAL A 440 -3.49 5.54 12.05
N VAL A 441 -3.86 6.00 10.85
CA VAL A 441 -3.04 5.84 9.63
C VAL A 441 -2.65 7.24 9.19
N LEU A 442 -1.35 7.44 8.95
CA LEU A 442 -0.77 8.71 8.53
C LEU A 442 -0.05 8.50 7.20
N GLU A 443 -0.60 9.05 6.12
CA GLU A 443 -0.03 9.03 4.77
C GLU A 443 0.63 10.38 4.49
N LEU A 444 1.96 10.44 4.60
CA LEU A 444 2.71 11.71 4.54
C LEU A 444 3.58 11.80 3.28
N GLY A 445 4.40 12.83 3.21
CA GLY A 445 5.29 13.07 2.08
C GLY A 445 6.75 12.72 2.38
N GLY A 446 7.63 13.39 1.65
CA GLY A 446 9.08 13.28 1.78
C GLY A 446 9.76 13.37 0.43
N LYS A 447 11.09 13.48 0.43
CA LYS A 447 11.85 13.62 -0.81
C LYS A 447 12.08 12.25 -1.44
N SER A 448 11.20 11.85 -2.37
CA SER A 448 11.29 10.55 -3.06
C SER A 448 12.47 10.53 -4.06
N PRO A 449 13.56 9.76 -3.83
CA PRO A 449 14.73 9.75 -4.69
C PRO A 449 14.52 8.94 -5.97
N VAL A 450 15.27 9.29 -7.02
CA VAL A 450 15.45 8.47 -8.22
C VAL A 450 16.94 8.24 -8.48
N VAL A 451 17.39 6.99 -8.37
CA VAL A 451 18.76 6.61 -8.77
C VAL A 451 18.77 6.20 -10.24
N VAL A 452 19.64 6.79 -11.06
CA VAL A 452 19.72 6.50 -12.51
C VAL A 452 21.12 5.99 -12.86
N ASP A 453 21.16 4.71 -13.25
CA ASP A 453 22.35 4.03 -13.76
C ASP A 453 22.64 4.38 -15.22
N SER A 454 23.87 4.19 -15.67
CA SER A 454 24.29 4.47 -17.04
C SER A 454 23.88 3.36 -18.02
N ASN A 455 23.74 2.11 -17.55
CA ASN A 455 23.36 0.95 -18.36
C ASN A 455 21.85 0.70 -18.38
N ILE A 456 21.11 1.61 -19.04
CA ILE A 456 19.65 1.58 -19.16
C ILE A 456 19.18 2.03 -20.54
N ASP A 457 17.92 1.74 -20.87
CA ASP A 457 17.21 2.46 -21.93
C ASP A 457 16.89 3.89 -21.44
N LEU A 458 17.80 4.82 -21.75
CA LEU A 458 17.72 6.21 -21.33
C LEU A 458 16.41 6.87 -21.78
N LYS A 459 15.94 6.56 -22.99
CA LYS A 459 14.75 7.20 -23.55
C LYS A 459 13.49 6.75 -22.79
N VAL A 460 13.39 5.46 -22.47
CA VAL A 460 12.29 4.91 -21.65
C VAL A 460 12.35 5.45 -20.23
N ALA A 461 13.54 5.42 -19.61
CA ALA A 461 13.74 5.91 -18.25
C ALA A 461 13.35 7.39 -18.11
N THR A 462 13.79 8.22 -19.05
CA THR A 462 13.47 9.65 -19.12
C THR A 462 11.96 9.88 -19.19
N ARG A 463 11.24 9.19 -20.10
CA ARG A 463 9.77 9.32 -20.20
C ARG A 463 9.07 8.93 -18.91
N ARG A 464 9.53 7.88 -18.24
CA ARG A 464 8.97 7.41 -16.95
C ARG A 464 9.22 8.43 -15.84
N ILE A 465 10.43 8.96 -15.74
CA ILE A 465 10.75 10.05 -14.79
C ILE A 465 9.87 11.27 -15.06
N ILE A 466 9.68 11.66 -16.32
CA ILE A 466 8.81 12.79 -16.69
C ILE A 466 7.36 12.52 -16.29
N ALA A 467 6.85 11.32 -16.56
CA ALA A 467 5.50 10.91 -16.19
C ALA A 467 5.30 10.98 -14.66
N GLY A 468 6.27 10.47 -13.89
CA GLY A 468 6.23 10.53 -12.44
C GLY A 468 6.36 11.93 -11.86
N LYS A 469 7.16 12.82 -12.48
CA LYS A 469 7.42 14.18 -11.99
C LYS A 469 6.37 15.17 -12.45
N TRP A 470 6.30 15.44 -13.74
CA TRP A 470 5.43 16.50 -14.27
C TRP A 470 4.05 15.97 -14.69
N GLY A 471 3.98 14.70 -15.13
CA GLY A 471 2.70 14.05 -15.42
C GLY A 471 1.81 13.88 -14.19
N CYS A 472 2.40 13.80 -12.99
CA CYS A 472 1.67 13.68 -11.73
C CYS A 472 1.39 15.05 -11.12
N ASN A 473 0.32 15.73 -11.55
CA ASN A 473 -0.15 17.01 -11.01
C ASN A 473 0.95 18.08 -10.96
N ASN A 474 1.78 18.14 -12.01
CA ASN A 474 2.94 19.02 -12.13
C ASN A 474 3.91 18.95 -10.92
N GLY A 475 4.09 17.75 -10.36
CA GLY A 475 5.00 17.46 -9.25
C GLY A 475 4.37 17.59 -7.86
N GLN A 476 3.07 17.91 -7.77
CA GLN A 476 2.33 18.03 -6.52
C GLN A 476 1.81 16.64 -6.06
N ALA A 477 2.73 15.69 -5.88
CA ALA A 477 2.41 14.34 -5.44
C ALA A 477 3.47 13.84 -4.45
N CYS A 478 3.03 13.24 -3.34
CA CYS A 478 3.93 12.71 -2.28
C CYS A 478 4.90 11.63 -2.80
N ILE A 479 4.53 10.99 -3.91
CA ILE A 479 5.29 9.94 -4.60
C ILE A 479 6.01 10.45 -5.85
N SER A 480 5.88 11.74 -6.19
CA SER A 480 6.62 12.33 -7.31
C SER A 480 8.11 12.18 -7.06
N PRO A 481 8.93 11.86 -8.09
CA PRO A 481 10.36 12.11 -8.07
C PRO A 481 10.65 13.50 -7.51
N ASP A 482 11.34 13.54 -6.38
CA ASP A 482 11.70 14.80 -5.75
C ASP A 482 13.09 15.23 -6.22
N TYR A 483 14.03 14.29 -6.29
CA TYR A 483 15.38 14.51 -6.82
C TYR A 483 15.92 13.26 -7.52
N VAL A 484 16.88 13.46 -8.41
CA VAL A 484 17.60 12.39 -9.10
C VAL A 484 19.03 12.32 -8.57
N ILE A 485 19.60 11.12 -8.48
CA ILE A 485 21.03 10.88 -8.29
C ILE A 485 21.56 10.07 -9.48
N THR A 486 22.64 10.54 -10.09
CA THR A 486 23.35 9.78 -11.14
C THR A 486 24.86 10.09 -11.08
N THR A 487 25.68 9.46 -11.93
CA THR A 487 27.11 9.75 -11.97
C THR A 487 27.40 11.05 -12.70
N LYS A 488 28.49 11.73 -12.34
CA LYS A 488 28.95 12.97 -13.01
C LYS A 488 29.03 12.83 -14.53
N GLU A 489 29.54 11.69 -15.01
CA GLU A 489 29.68 11.41 -16.45
C GLU A 489 28.32 11.26 -17.16
N TYR A 490 27.31 10.69 -16.48
CA TYR A 490 26.02 10.39 -17.09
C TYR A 490 25.02 11.55 -17.01
N ALA A 491 25.20 12.47 -16.06
CA ALA A 491 24.28 13.58 -15.84
C ALA A 491 23.99 14.44 -17.08
N PRO A 492 24.99 14.84 -17.91
CA PRO A 492 24.70 15.61 -19.13
C PRO A 492 23.81 14.85 -20.12
N LYS A 493 24.05 13.54 -20.32
CA LYS A 493 23.25 12.68 -21.21
C LYS A 493 21.80 12.60 -20.73
N LEU A 494 21.61 12.45 -19.41
CA LEU A 494 20.28 12.42 -18.81
C LEU A 494 19.55 13.75 -18.94
N VAL A 495 20.23 14.87 -18.68
CA VAL A 495 19.67 16.22 -18.84
C VAL A 495 19.22 16.46 -20.28
N ASP A 496 20.03 16.11 -21.28
CA ASP A 496 19.69 16.32 -22.68
C ASP A 496 18.49 15.45 -23.13
N ALA A 497 18.42 14.22 -22.63
CA ALA A 497 17.27 13.35 -22.84
C ALA A 497 15.99 13.94 -22.21
N LEU A 498 16.08 14.42 -20.96
CA LEU A 498 14.97 15.08 -20.25
C LEU A 498 14.46 16.28 -21.04
N LYS A 499 15.34 17.18 -21.47
CA LYS A 499 14.98 18.35 -22.30
C LYS A 499 14.22 17.93 -23.55
N THR A 500 14.76 16.94 -24.27
CA THR A 500 14.20 16.46 -25.53
C THR A 500 12.82 15.84 -25.35
N GLU A 501 12.61 15.03 -24.32
CA GLU A 501 11.31 14.40 -24.08
C GLU A 501 10.30 15.37 -23.43
N LEU A 502 10.74 16.33 -22.62
CA LEU A 502 9.90 17.41 -22.08
C LEU A 502 9.31 18.28 -23.19
N GLU A 503 10.12 18.66 -24.18
CA GLU A 503 9.63 19.41 -25.35
C GLU A 503 8.59 18.59 -26.15
N LYS A 504 8.73 17.26 -26.22
CA LYS A 504 7.72 16.41 -26.88
C LYS A 504 6.43 16.31 -26.07
N PHE A 505 6.51 16.35 -24.74
CA PHE A 505 5.35 16.21 -23.86
C PHE A 505 4.56 17.51 -23.77
N TYR A 506 5.25 18.65 -23.63
CA TYR A 506 4.62 19.93 -23.32
C TYR A 506 4.83 21.00 -24.40
N GLY A 507 5.53 20.66 -25.50
CA GLY A 507 5.87 21.58 -26.56
C GLY A 507 7.06 22.49 -26.22
N LYS A 508 7.46 23.33 -27.18
CA LYS A 508 8.54 24.33 -27.02
C LYS A 508 8.21 25.43 -26.02
N LYS A 509 6.93 25.64 -25.74
CA LYS A 509 6.42 26.64 -24.82
C LYS A 509 5.54 25.95 -23.76
N PRO A 510 6.13 25.28 -22.77
CA PRO A 510 5.39 24.46 -21.81
C PRO A 510 4.32 25.26 -21.03
N MET A 511 4.53 26.56 -20.85
CA MET A 511 3.57 27.46 -20.18
C MET A 511 2.23 27.61 -20.92
N GLU A 512 2.23 27.42 -22.24
CA GLU A 512 1.04 27.43 -23.10
C GLU A 512 0.38 26.04 -23.22
N SER A 513 1.02 24.99 -22.70
CA SER A 513 0.50 23.62 -22.75
C SER A 513 -0.80 23.47 -21.97
N GLN A 514 -1.75 22.76 -22.57
CA GLN A 514 -3.01 22.35 -21.92
C GLN A 514 -2.82 21.12 -21.03
N ASP A 515 -1.70 20.42 -21.17
CA ASP A 515 -1.36 19.19 -20.43
C ASP A 515 -0.51 19.48 -19.18
N LEU A 516 -0.42 20.74 -18.76
CA LEU A 516 0.37 21.17 -17.60
C LEU A 516 -0.54 21.79 -16.52
N SER A 517 -0.68 21.07 -15.40
CA SER A 517 -1.40 21.51 -14.20
C SER A 517 -0.77 22.76 -13.56
N ARG A 518 -1.57 23.59 -12.87
CA ARG A 518 -1.07 24.78 -12.15
C ARG A 518 -0.67 24.43 -10.71
N ILE A 519 0.09 25.31 -10.08
CA ILE A 519 0.33 25.27 -8.64
C ILE A 519 -0.95 25.65 -7.90
N VAL A 520 -1.29 24.90 -6.86
CA VAL A 520 -2.63 24.95 -6.23
C VAL A 520 -3.06 26.33 -5.76
N ASN A 521 -2.14 27.15 -5.23
CA ASN A 521 -2.42 28.50 -4.77
C ASN A 521 -1.14 29.37 -4.75
N SER A 522 -1.32 30.66 -4.48
CA SER A 522 -0.23 31.66 -4.40
C SER A 522 0.80 31.35 -3.31
N ASN A 523 0.40 30.80 -2.16
CA ASN A 523 1.34 30.44 -1.09
C ASN A 523 2.32 29.33 -1.55
N HIS A 524 1.81 28.28 -2.19
CA HIS A 524 2.64 27.22 -2.74
C HIS A 524 3.49 27.71 -3.92
N PHE A 525 2.93 28.58 -4.77
CA PHE A 525 3.67 29.20 -5.88
C PHE A 525 4.85 30.05 -5.37
N ASN A 526 4.61 30.89 -4.37
CA ASN A 526 5.63 31.74 -3.77
C ASN A 526 6.70 30.93 -3.05
N ARG A 527 6.33 29.82 -2.39
CA ARG A 527 7.31 28.90 -1.80
C ARG A 527 8.22 28.30 -2.87
N LEU A 528 7.66 27.74 -3.95
CA LEU A 528 8.43 27.17 -5.05
C LEU A 528 9.32 28.21 -5.76
N THR A 529 8.81 29.42 -5.93
CA THR A 529 9.57 30.55 -6.48
C THR A 529 10.77 30.89 -5.59
N LYS A 530 10.59 30.93 -4.26
CA LYS A 530 11.71 31.12 -3.32
C LYS A 530 12.75 30.00 -3.39
N LEU A 531 12.35 28.76 -3.66
CA LEU A 531 13.31 27.66 -3.86
C LEU A 531 14.18 27.88 -5.11
N LEU A 532 13.58 28.39 -6.19
CA LEU A 532 14.30 28.67 -7.45
C LEU A 532 15.19 29.91 -7.37
N ASP A 533 14.75 30.93 -6.64
CA ASP A 533 15.43 32.22 -6.54
C ASP A 533 16.52 32.23 -5.45
N ASP A 534 16.68 31.13 -4.69
CA ASP A 534 17.77 30.94 -3.75
C ASP A 534 19.14 31.06 -4.46
N ASP A 535 20.07 31.81 -3.86
CA ASP A 535 21.37 32.13 -4.44
C ASP A 535 22.22 30.88 -4.77
N LYS A 536 22.03 29.78 -4.02
CA LYS A 536 22.73 28.51 -4.26
C LYS A 536 22.09 27.70 -5.39
N VAL A 537 20.88 28.07 -5.84
CA VAL A 537 20.03 27.29 -6.74
C VAL A 537 19.83 27.97 -8.09
N SER A 538 19.63 29.29 -8.13
CA SER A 538 19.26 30.02 -9.36
C SER A 538 20.25 29.82 -10.51
N GLY A 539 21.56 29.81 -10.22
CA GLY A 539 22.62 29.54 -11.19
C GLY A 539 22.77 28.07 -11.62
N LYS A 540 21.93 27.17 -11.12
CA LYS A 540 21.96 25.72 -11.40
C LYS A 540 20.85 25.25 -12.33
N ILE A 541 19.98 26.15 -12.77
CA ILE A 541 18.90 25.83 -13.71
C ILE A 541 19.50 25.51 -15.08
N VAL A 542 19.27 24.30 -15.57
CA VAL A 542 19.75 23.85 -16.89
C VAL A 542 18.64 23.73 -17.94
N TYR A 543 17.37 23.80 -17.52
CA TYR A 543 16.18 23.83 -18.36
C TYR A 543 14.99 24.41 -17.59
N GLY A 544 14.13 25.17 -18.28
CA GLY A 544 12.91 25.76 -17.72
C GLY A 544 13.18 26.96 -16.82
N GLY A 545 12.38 27.10 -15.76
CA GLY A 545 12.47 28.19 -14.79
C GLY A 545 11.49 29.35 -15.05
N GLU A 546 10.67 29.27 -16.10
CA GLU A 546 9.62 30.25 -16.34
C GLU A 546 8.52 30.18 -15.26
N LYS A 547 8.09 31.35 -14.80
CA LYS A 547 7.10 31.55 -13.74
C LYS A 547 6.03 32.53 -14.22
N ASP A 548 4.77 32.19 -14.04
CA ASP A 548 3.61 33.08 -14.31
C ASP A 548 2.71 33.07 -13.08
N GLU A 549 2.87 34.08 -12.22
CA GLU A 549 2.11 34.21 -10.97
C GLU A 549 0.61 34.40 -11.24
N SER A 550 0.25 35.10 -12.31
CA SER A 550 -1.16 35.35 -12.67
C SER A 550 -1.91 34.07 -13.00
N LYS A 551 -1.21 33.06 -13.50
CA LYS A 551 -1.74 31.73 -13.82
C LYS A 551 -1.35 30.66 -12.80
N LEU A 552 -0.55 31.03 -11.79
CA LEU A 552 0.09 30.11 -10.85
C LEU A 552 0.84 28.96 -11.55
N LYS A 553 1.50 29.23 -12.66
CA LYS A 553 2.23 28.22 -13.44
C LYS A 553 3.73 28.36 -13.27
N ILE A 554 4.40 27.24 -13.09
CA ILE A 554 5.86 27.12 -13.16
C ILE A 554 6.16 26.03 -14.19
N SER A 555 7.05 26.30 -15.13
CA SER A 555 7.41 25.35 -16.18
C SER A 555 8.19 24.16 -15.62
N PRO A 556 8.23 23.03 -16.35
CA PRO A 556 9.13 21.93 -16.01
C PRO A 556 10.57 22.40 -15.88
N THR A 557 11.14 22.32 -14.67
CA THR A 557 12.45 22.90 -14.36
C THR A 557 13.41 21.82 -13.92
N VAL A 558 14.58 21.76 -14.56
CA VAL A 558 15.66 20.82 -14.24
C VAL A 558 16.85 21.59 -13.72
N LEU A 559 17.38 21.17 -12.58
CA LEU A 559 18.55 21.78 -11.94
C LEU A 559 19.67 20.75 -11.84
N LEU A 560 20.90 21.13 -12.14
CA LEU A 560 22.05 20.24 -12.10
C LEU A 560 23.03 20.71 -11.03
N ASP A 561 23.49 19.78 -10.18
CA ASP A 561 24.50 20.01 -9.15
C ASP A 561 24.13 21.16 -8.19
N VAL A 562 22.90 21.10 -7.66
CA VAL A 562 22.48 21.94 -6.53
C VAL A 562 23.22 21.49 -5.25
N PRO A 563 23.69 22.42 -4.39
CA PRO A 563 24.31 22.05 -3.12
C PRO A 563 23.35 21.27 -2.21
N ARG A 564 23.85 20.27 -1.48
CA ARG A 564 23.00 19.43 -0.59
C ARG A 564 22.39 20.21 0.57
N ASP A 565 23.03 21.29 0.99
CA ASP A 565 22.58 22.20 2.05
C ASP A 565 21.73 23.37 1.52
N SER A 566 21.33 23.34 0.25
CA SER A 566 20.43 24.33 -0.33
C SER A 566 18.98 24.13 0.11
N LEU A 567 18.18 25.19 0.05
CA LEU A 567 16.80 25.17 0.49
C LEU A 567 15.96 24.13 -0.27
N ILE A 568 16.19 23.99 -1.59
CA ILE A 568 15.48 23.00 -2.44
C ILE A 568 15.76 21.54 -2.03
N MET A 569 16.85 21.27 -1.30
CA MET A 569 17.18 19.95 -0.77
C MET A 569 16.75 19.72 0.68
N SER A 570 16.36 20.79 1.40
CA SER A 570 16.02 20.74 2.83
C SER A 570 14.58 20.29 3.13
N GLU A 571 13.65 20.56 2.21
CA GLU A 571 12.23 20.21 2.35
C GLU A 571 11.70 19.52 1.08
N GLU A 572 10.50 18.92 1.18
CA GLU A 572 9.79 18.35 0.04
C GLU A 572 9.47 19.44 -1.00
N ILE A 573 9.81 19.19 -2.27
CA ILE A 573 9.62 20.18 -3.34
C ILE A 573 8.14 20.31 -3.65
N PHE A 574 7.42 19.20 -3.82
CA PHE A 574 5.98 19.21 -4.11
C PHE A 574 5.57 20.18 -5.24
N GLY A 575 6.30 20.11 -6.36
CA GLY A 575 6.16 21.00 -7.51
C GLY A 575 7.11 20.63 -8.65
N PRO A 576 7.19 21.44 -9.72
CA PRO A 576 7.76 21.06 -11.00
C PRO A 576 9.28 21.22 -11.10
N LEU A 577 9.98 21.18 -9.96
CA LEU A 577 11.43 21.38 -9.88
C LEU A 577 12.11 20.02 -9.65
N LEU A 578 13.06 19.65 -10.51
CA LEU A 578 13.78 18.39 -10.42
C LEU A 578 15.30 18.63 -10.32
N PRO A 579 15.86 18.70 -9.10
CA PRO A 579 17.30 18.68 -8.90
C PRO A 579 17.90 17.32 -9.25
N ILE A 580 19.02 17.34 -9.97
CA ILE A 580 19.88 16.20 -10.30
C ILE A 580 21.19 16.38 -9.53
N LEU A 581 21.42 15.47 -8.61
CA LEU A 581 22.66 15.37 -7.84
C LEU A 581 23.61 14.41 -8.54
N THR A 582 24.90 14.74 -8.52
CA THR A 582 25.94 13.85 -9.03
C THR A 582 26.73 13.18 -7.91
N VAL A 583 27.11 11.93 -8.15
CA VAL A 583 28.01 11.13 -7.31
C VAL A 583 29.16 10.59 -8.17
N ASP A 584 30.26 10.19 -7.53
CA ASP A 584 31.40 9.60 -8.25
C ASP A 584 31.11 8.13 -8.59
N LYS A 585 30.53 7.40 -7.63
CA LYS A 585 30.03 6.03 -7.81
C LYS A 585 28.55 5.95 -7.49
N LEU A 586 27.81 5.19 -8.29
CA LEU A 586 26.36 5.10 -8.15
C LEU A 586 25.94 4.51 -6.79
N GLU A 587 26.76 3.64 -6.19
CA GLU A 587 26.53 3.06 -4.88
C GLU A 587 26.50 4.11 -3.75
N GLU A 588 27.20 5.25 -3.90
CA GLU A 588 27.18 6.36 -2.94
C GLU A 588 25.79 7.00 -2.85
N SER A 589 24.92 6.79 -3.85
CA SER A 589 23.53 7.25 -3.80
C SER A 589 22.78 6.71 -2.58
N PHE A 590 23.15 5.54 -2.07
CA PHE A 590 22.46 4.94 -0.93
C PHE A 590 22.74 5.73 0.35
N ASP A 591 23.97 6.21 0.53
CA ASP A 591 24.35 7.04 1.67
C ASP A 591 23.66 8.41 1.61
N VAL A 592 23.53 8.97 0.40
CA VAL A 592 22.75 10.21 0.19
C VAL A 592 21.30 10.01 0.63
N ILE A 593 20.66 8.93 0.19
CA ILE A 593 19.26 8.64 0.53
C ILE A 593 19.10 8.38 2.03
N ASN A 594 19.96 7.53 2.61
CA ASN A 594 19.88 7.13 4.01
C ASN A 594 20.27 8.25 4.98
N SER A 595 20.96 9.30 4.53
CA SER A 595 21.21 10.51 5.32
C SER A 595 19.96 11.37 5.53
N GLY A 596 18.93 11.19 4.69
CA GLY A 596 17.65 11.88 4.79
C GLY A 596 16.58 11.08 5.53
N PRO A 597 15.43 11.71 5.85
CA PRO A 597 14.27 10.99 6.34
C PRO A 597 13.77 9.95 5.34
N LYS A 598 13.26 8.83 5.84
CA LYS A 598 12.71 7.73 5.03
C LYS A 598 11.57 8.22 4.13
N PRO A 599 11.70 8.15 2.80
CA PRO A 599 10.71 8.71 1.88
C PRO A 599 9.50 7.80 1.72
N LEU A 600 8.39 8.36 1.21
CA LEU A 600 7.20 7.58 0.89
C LEU A 600 7.47 6.63 -0.29
N ALA A 601 8.17 7.10 -1.32
CA ALA A 601 8.59 6.28 -2.45
C ALA A 601 10.09 6.43 -2.73
N ALA A 602 10.70 5.39 -3.29
CA ALA A 602 12.06 5.47 -3.81
C ALA A 602 12.19 4.66 -5.11
N TYR A 603 13.00 5.18 -6.04
CA TYR A 603 13.06 4.71 -7.42
C TYR A 603 14.48 4.41 -7.86
N ILE A 604 14.67 3.36 -8.65
CA ILE A 604 15.96 3.06 -9.29
C ILE A 604 15.77 2.61 -10.74
N PHE A 605 16.51 3.22 -11.66
CA PHE A 605 16.62 2.82 -13.06
C PHE A 605 17.96 2.14 -13.28
N THR A 606 17.98 0.82 -13.46
CA THR A 606 19.18 0.03 -13.70
C THR A 606 18.87 -1.30 -14.39
N SER A 607 19.82 -1.80 -15.19
CA SER A 607 19.81 -3.18 -15.67
C SER A 607 20.62 -4.12 -14.76
N ASN A 608 21.44 -3.58 -13.85
CA ASN A 608 22.30 -4.34 -12.94
C ASN A 608 21.50 -5.05 -11.86
N LYS A 609 21.53 -6.39 -11.86
CA LYS A 609 20.79 -7.23 -10.90
C LYS A 609 21.25 -7.01 -9.45
N ASN A 610 22.56 -6.94 -9.20
CA ASN A 610 23.10 -6.74 -7.86
C ASN A 610 22.70 -5.38 -7.29
N LEU A 611 22.67 -4.34 -8.13
CA LEU A 611 22.26 -3.01 -7.69
C LEU A 611 20.78 -2.96 -7.30
N LYS A 612 19.89 -3.65 -8.06
CA LYS A 612 18.47 -3.78 -7.72
C LYS A 612 18.28 -4.43 -6.35
N GLU A 613 18.92 -5.57 -6.14
CA GLU A 613 18.81 -6.33 -4.89
C GLU A 613 19.36 -5.51 -3.71
N ARG A 614 20.52 -4.89 -3.87
CA ARG A 614 21.09 -4.03 -2.83
C ARG A 614 20.22 -2.82 -2.52
N PHE A 615 19.64 -2.15 -3.53
CA PHE A 615 18.73 -1.02 -3.33
C PHE A 615 17.52 -1.43 -2.50
N VAL A 616 16.88 -2.57 -2.83
CA VAL A 616 15.73 -3.09 -2.09
C VAL A 616 16.08 -3.46 -0.64
N MET A 617 17.28 -3.98 -0.39
CA MET A 617 17.69 -4.35 0.98
C MET A 617 18.20 -3.18 1.82
N SER A 618 18.71 -2.11 1.20
CA SER A 618 19.46 -1.05 1.89
C SER A 618 18.68 0.24 2.06
N ILE A 619 17.63 0.47 1.25
CA ILE A 619 16.81 1.68 1.31
C ILE A 619 15.50 1.39 2.03
N SER A 620 15.23 2.13 3.10
CA SER A 620 13.95 2.08 3.82
C SER A 620 13.02 3.17 3.28
N ALA A 621 11.95 2.77 2.61
CA ALA A 621 10.91 3.64 2.06
C ALA A 621 9.53 2.98 2.21
N GLY A 622 8.46 3.74 2.00
CA GLY A 622 7.09 3.20 1.98
C GLY A 622 6.89 2.20 0.83
N GLY A 623 7.30 2.60 -0.38
CA GLY A 623 7.31 1.76 -1.58
C GLY A 623 8.56 1.95 -2.41
N LEU A 624 8.96 0.90 -3.14
CA LEU A 624 10.12 0.91 -4.05
C LEU A 624 9.70 0.48 -5.45
N VAL A 625 10.21 1.16 -6.47
CA VAL A 625 9.99 0.77 -7.88
C VAL A 625 11.32 0.70 -8.62
N VAL A 626 11.49 -0.39 -9.36
CA VAL A 626 12.62 -0.60 -10.26
C VAL A 626 12.18 -0.33 -11.70
N ASN A 627 12.93 0.52 -12.39
CA ASN A 627 12.77 0.90 -13.78
C ASN A 627 11.45 1.60 -14.13
N ASP A 628 10.72 2.11 -13.14
CA ASP A 628 9.53 2.93 -13.32
C ASP A 628 9.34 3.86 -12.13
N THR A 629 8.34 4.73 -12.22
CA THR A 629 7.89 5.60 -11.13
C THR A 629 6.39 5.41 -10.92
N THR A 630 5.89 5.65 -9.71
CA THR A 630 4.45 5.77 -9.37
C THR A 630 3.55 4.52 -9.59
N LEU A 631 3.90 3.58 -10.46
CA LEU A 631 3.03 2.46 -10.85
C LEU A 631 2.72 1.46 -9.73
N HIS A 632 3.52 1.41 -8.66
CA HIS A 632 3.23 0.53 -7.52
C HIS A 632 1.89 0.85 -6.85
N LEU A 633 1.40 2.10 -6.94
CA LEU A 633 0.09 2.51 -6.46
C LEU A 633 -1.07 1.84 -7.22
N ALA A 634 -0.83 1.36 -8.45
CA ALA A 634 -1.86 0.68 -9.24
C ALA A 634 -2.06 -0.79 -8.84
N VAL A 635 -1.15 -1.34 -8.01
CA VAL A 635 -1.16 -2.75 -7.62
C VAL A 635 -1.90 -2.90 -6.29
N HIS A 636 -3.21 -3.12 -6.33
CA HIS A 636 -4.08 -3.29 -5.15
C HIS A 636 -3.71 -4.44 -4.19
N THR A 637 -2.76 -5.30 -4.58
CA THR A 637 -2.18 -6.36 -3.73
C THR A 637 -0.88 -5.95 -3.03
N LEU A 638 -0.39 -4.73 -3.28
CA LEU A 638 0.68 -4.10 -2.50
C LEU A 638 0.06 -3.14 -1.47
N PRO A 639 0.59 -3.08 -0.25
CA PRO A 639 0.21 -2.03 0.68
C PRO A 639 0.78 -0.70 0.20
N PHE A 640 -0.01 0.36 0.29
CA PHE A 640 0.45 1.72 0.10
C PHE A 640 0.45 2.44 1.44
N GLY A 641 1.62 2.90 1.87
CA GLY A 641 1.83 3.56 3.17
C GLY A 641 3.28 3.96 3.40
N GLY A 642 3.50 4.93 4.28
CA GLY A 642 4.83 5.43 4.63
C GLY A 642 5.49 4.69 5.81
N VAL A 643 6.72 5.09 6.11
CA VAL A 643 7.48 4.61 7.27
C VAL A 643 8.30 5.75 7.88
N GLY A 644 8.16 5.98 9.19
CA GLY A 644 8.86 7.09 9.86
C GLY A 644 8.23 8.43 9.49
N GLU A 645 9.03 9.42 9.07
CA GLU A 645 8.52 10.75 8.71
C GLU A 645 7.58 10.75 7.48
N SER A 646 7.63 9.71 6.65
CA SER A 646 6.69 9.54 5.52
C SER A 646 5.37 8.89 5.91
N GLY A 647 5.22 8.36 7.12
CA GLY A 647 3.94 7.83 7.58
C GLY A 647 3.99 6.64 8.53
N VAL A 648 2.79 6.21 8.94
CA VAL A 648 2.56 5.01 9.74
C VAL A 648 1.24 4.36 9.33
N GLY A 649 1.25 3.04 9.18
CA GLY A 649 0.12 2.29 8.62
C GLY A 649 0.18 2.20 7.10
N ALA A 650 -0.78 1.47 6.52
CA ALA A 650 -0.91 1.33 5.08
C ALA A 650 -2.36 0.98 4.72
N TYR A 651 -2.72 1.23 3.47
CA TYR A 651 -4.04 0.95 2.90
C TYR A 651 -3.92 0.48 1.43
N HIS A 652 -5.02 0.60 0.68
CA HIS A 652 -5.38 -0.01 -0.61
C HIS A 652 -5.92 -1.44 -0.52
N GLY A 653 -7.00 -1.71 -1.24
CA GLY A 653 -7.62 -3.03 -1.34
C GLY A 653 -7.85 -3.71 0.02
N LYS A 654 -7.29 -4.90 0.20
CA LYS A 654 -7.37 -5.67 1.45
C LYS A 654 -6.72 -4.94 2.63
N PHE A 655 -5.66 -4.16 2.39
CA PHE A 655 -4.98 -3.41 3.44
C PHE A 655 -5.87 -2.27 3.95
N SER A 656 -6.69 -1.63 3.10
CA SER A 656 -7.72 -0.69 3.58
C SER A 656 -8.73 -1.39 4.50
N PHE A 657 -9.26 -2.56 4.10
CA PHE A 657 -10.17 -3.34 4.94
C PHE A 657 -9.54 -3.68 6.29
N ASP A 658 -8.27 -4.11 6.30
CA ASP A 658 -7.53 -4.45 7.51
C ASP A 658 -7.24 -3.23 8.39
N ALA A 659 -6.87 -2.09 7.80
CA ALA A 659 -6.56 -0.85 8.51
C ALA A 659 -7.77 -0.30 9.29
N PHE A 660 -8.98 -0.61 8.83
CA PHE A 660 -10.25 -0.22 9.45
C PHE A 660 -10.96 -1.38 10.17
N SER A 661 -10.27 -2.51 10.41
CA SER A 661 -10.80 -3.67 11.15
C SER A 661 -9.92 -4.00 12.36
N HIS A 662 -10.54 -4.49 13.44
CA HIS A 662 -9.83 -5.20 14.49
C HIS A 662 -9.73 -6.69 14.14
N LYS A 663 -8.53 -7.27 14.29
CA LYS A 663 -8.27 -8.71 14.15
C LYS A 663 -8.43 -9.39 15.50
N LYS A 664 -9.64 -9.86 15.78
CA LYS A 664 -9.98 -10.52 17.05
C LYS A 664 -9.55 -11.99 17.02
N ALA A 665 -8.65 -12.37 17.92
CA ALA A 665 -8.28 -13.76 18.14
C ALA A 665 -9.39 -14.49 18.91
N VAL A 666 -9.87 -15.63 18.37
CA VAL A 666 -10.88 -16.47 19.01
C VAL A 666 -10.33 -17.89 19.15
N LEU A 667 -10.28 -18.39 20.39
CA LEU A 667 -9.88 -19.76 20.72
C LEU A 667 -11.10 -20.50 21.26
N TYR A 668 -11.54 -21.55 20.55
CA TYR A 668 -12.56 -22.46 21.02
C TYR A 668 -11.89 -23.65 21.70
N ARG A 669 -12.33 -23.97 22.91
CA ARG A 669 -11.81 -25.10 23.67
C ARG A 669 -12.98 -25.91 24.23
N SER A 670 -12.87 -27.22 24.13
CA SER A 670 -13.84 -28.13 24.76
C SER A 670 -13.54 -28.30 26.25
N PHE A 671 -14.56 -28.66 27.03
CA PHE A 671 -14.38 -29.14 28.42
C PHE A 671 -13.76 -30.54 28.49
N ILE A 672 -13.69 -31.27 27.37
CA ILE A 672 -13.07 -32.59 27.28
C ILE A 672 -11.55 -32.46 27.22
N GLY A 673 -10.83 -33.38 27.87
CA GLY A 673 -9.36 -33.42 27.82
C GLY A 673 -8.68 -32.36 28.68
N ASP A 674 -9.32 -31.93 29.77
CA ASP A 674 -8.74 -30.95 30.68
C ASP A 674 -7.61 -31.55 31.52
N ALA A 675 -6.38 -31.12 31.26
CA ALA A 675 -5.19 -31.66 31.90
C ALA A 675 -4.94 -31.00 33.26
N ALA A 676 -5.18 -31.74 34.35
CA ALA A 676 -4.98 -31.26 35.73
C ALA A 676 -3.54 -30.79 36.05
N ILE A 677 -2.57 -31.17 35.22
CA ILE A 677 -1.17 -30.74 35.32
C ILE A 677 -1.00 -29.22 35.27
N ARG A 678 -1.90 -28.49 34.58
CA ARG A 678 -1.83 -27.02 34.45
C ARG A 678 -2.30 -26.28 35.70
N TYR A 679 -2.98 -26.96 36.62
CA TYR A 679 -3.57 -26.36 37.81
C TYR A 679 -2.71 -26.56 39.06
N PRO A 680 -2.69 -25.58 39.98
CA PRO A 680 -2.18 -25.76 41.33
C PRO A 680 -2.88 -26.91 42.08
N PRO A 681 -2.25 -27.51 43.11
CA PRO A 681 -0.88 -27.23 43.58
C PRO A 681 0.16 -27.78 42.60
N TYR A 682 1.25 -27.03 42.40
CA TYR A 682 2.34 -27.42 41.51
C TYR A 682 3.40 -28.22 42.26
N THR A 683 3.34 -29.55 42.12
CA THR A 683 4.33 -30.47 42.68
C THR A 683 5.55 -30.60 41.77
N SER A 684 6.68 -31.06 42.30
CA SER A 684 7.89 -31.37 41.52
C SER A 684 7.60 -32.37 40.38
N THR A 685 6.70 -33.33 40.60
CA THR A 685 6.24 -34.27 39.57
C THR A 685 5.49 -33.56 38.43
N LYS A 686 4.55 -32.66 38.76
CA LYS A 686 3.85 -31.85 37.74
C LYS A 686 4.83 -30.97 36.96
N GLN A 687 5.79 -30.35 37.64
CA GLN A 687 6.84 -29.55 37.00
C GLN A 687 7.67 -30.39 36.01
N ARG A 688 8.10 -31.59 36.42
CA ARG A 688 8.89 -32.50 35.55
C ARG A 688 8.10 -32.93 34.32
N LEU A 689 6.85 -33.34 34.52
CA LEU A 689 5.98 -33.77 33.44
C LEU A 689 5.66 -32.60 32.49
N LEU A 690 5.46 -31.40 33.03
CA LEU A 690 5.24 -30.21 32.22
C LEU A 690 6.49 -29.88 31.39
N LYS A 691 7.68 -29.87 31.99
CA LYS A 691 8.96 -29.72 31.27
C LYS A 691 9.14 -30.76 30.16
N ALA A 692 8.75 -32.01 30.41
CA ALA A 692 8.85 -33.10 29.43
C ALA A 692 7.85 -32.95 28.26
N LEU A 693 6.59 -32.62 28.54
CA LEU A 693 5.57 -32.34 27.52
C LEU A 693 5.97 -31.17 26.61
N ILE A 694 6.62 -30.17 27.20
CA ILE A 694 7.15 -28.97 26.56
C ILE A 694 8.36 -29.26 25.67
N GLY A 695 9.25 -30.15 26.13
CA GLY A 695 10.45 -30.59 25.41
C GLY A 695 10.16 -31.45 24.18
N GLY A 696 8.91 -31.91 23.99
CA GLY A 696 8.45 -32.60 22.77
C GLY A 696 8.99 -34.02 22.57
N GLY A 697 9.78 -34.54 23.50
CA GLY A 697 10.31 -35.90 23.42
C GLY A 697 9.34 -36.92 24.03
N ILE A 698 8.80 -37.83 23.21
CA ILE A 698 7.96 -38.96 23.67
C ILE A 698 8.67 -39.77 24.77
N LEU A 699 9.98 -40.01 24.62
CA LEU A 699 10.80 -40.66 25.64
C LEU A 699 10.92 -39.85 26.94
N GLY A 700 10.99 -38.52 26.86
CA GLY A 700 11.03 -37.64 28.02
C GLY A 700 9.68 -37.62 28.76
N ILE A 701 8.57 -37.64 28.03
CA ILE A 701 7.22 -37.73 28.59
C ILE A 701 7.03 -39.08 29.29
N ILE A 702 7.42 -40.18 28.64
CA ILE A 702 7.38 -41.53 29.23
C ILE A 702 8.24 -41.60 30.50
N ARG A 703 9.50 -41.14 30.45
CA ARG A 703 10.37 -41.10 31.64
C ARG A 703 9.78 -40.27 32.77
N ALA A 704 9.20 -39.11 32.48
CA ALA A 704 8.56 -38.27 33.48
C ALA A 704 7.32 -38.93 34.12
N LEU A 705 6.52 -39.67 33.35
CA LEU A 705 5.37 -40.42 33.84
C LEU A 705 5.76 -41.57 34.77
N PHE A 706 6.89 -42.23 34.51
CA PHE A 706 7.43 -43.32 35.34
C PHE A 706 8.42 -42.85 36.43
N GLY A 707 8.61 -41.54 36.60
CA GLY A 707 9.51 -40.98 37.61
C GLY A 707 11.01 -41.18 37.35
N TRP A 708 11.39 -41.67 36.16
CA TRP A 708 12.78 -41.94 35.78
C TRP A 708 13.52 -40.64 35.38
N SER A 709 14.81 -40.58 35.70
CA SER A 709 15.73 -39.48 35.34
C SER A 709 16.21 -39.53 33.91
#